data_AF-A0A9P1N5U8-F1
#
_entry.id   AF-A0A9P1N5U8-F1
#
_cell.length_a   1.000
_cell.length_b   1.000
_cell.length_c   1.000
_cell.angle_alpha   90.00
_cell.angle_beta   90.00
_cell.angle_gamma   90.00
#
_symmetry.space_group_name_H-M   'P 1'
#
loop_
_entity.id
_entity.type
_entity.pdbx_description
1 polymer ?
#
loop_
_entity_poly.entity_id
_entity_poly.type
_entity_poly.pdbx_seq_one_letter_code
_entity_poly.pdbx_strand_id
1 'polypeptide(L)'
;MSESDDSFENFVAESQSSQTKYEKNELEESCVEDSQEPMNNTMVGQDMFEYANPAEPEVDDVIKILVATDIHCGYGENKPIINMDAVNTFEEVLQIAIEKKVDMILLGGDLFHENHPSREVQHKVTQLLRKYCLNSNPVELEFLSDPSVDFNQSMFDKVNYHDENINVGLPIFTIHGNHDDLAGKGLTALDLLHESGLINLFGKHENIREFVVSPLLLRKGDTRLALYGLGSQRDDRLVRAFQNQEITFPRPNEGAEDWFNLFTLHQNRPRRSLHRSTGAYLPENLIPEFFDLLIWGHEHESKPEPQYVASSEAVGDGFYILQPGSTVATSLTEDEALPKHAFLLKIKGRKFASKPIKLQTVRPMIVDELLLEKIPRGAKKDYTNNRYKDVYGNFIDEVLIEKKLAEMIAKAENGRGSRQPILPLIRLKVLYEDEWADVQTINTRRIGAKYEDIVANPLEILMVKKKTNRDRTKKTKVDELMDDERLGNVSSSNLQFIINEYFADLPLEQRMTVLKPADIGKAVEQYADVEENIASANAGFQKSLKEQVELMRNTLRKMPIPNIETEDDLETFKDMIHKDLIDLKKSYYEKSKEGLENVAEDDDRDLMASFSMAENSINQEQMNTVSSDDSDVIVSDHEDIAPPKKTTRGRGRGRGAASTSTRATNKKKTYNF
;
A
#
# COMPACT_ATOMS: atom_id res chain seq x y z
N MET A 1 -14.56 -47.28 -5.19
CA MET A 1 -13.47 -47.33 -6.19
C MET A 1 -13.32 -45.92 -6.70
N SER A 2 -12.10 -45.41 -6.66
CA SER A 2 -11.75 -44.01 -6.90
C SER A 2 -11.38 -43.80 -8.37
N GLU A 3 -11.98 -42.81 -9.02
CA GLU A 3 -11.38 -42.17 -10.18
C GLU A 3 -10.45 -41.08 -9.65
N SER A 4 -9.14 -41.31 -9.80
CA SER A 4 -8.08 -40.44 -9.32
C SER A 4 -7.70 -39.43 -10.39
N ASP A 5 -8.49 -38.35 -10.50
CA ASP A 5 -8.31 -37.31 -11.52
C ASP A 5 -7.30 -36.20 -11.15
N ASP A 6 -6.76 -36.18 -9.93
CA ASP A 6 -5.92 -35.09 -9.39
C ASP A 6 -4.41 -35.20 -9.70
N SER A 7 -4.02 -36.00 -10.71
CA SER A 7 -2.61 -36.20 -11.07
C SER A 7 -1.92 -34.90 -11.50
N PHE A 8 -0.60 -34.83 -11.32
CA PHE A 8 0.16 -33.65 -11.70
C PHE A 8 0.14 -33.44 -13.22
N GLU A 9 0.23 -34.51 -14.03
CA GLU A 9 0.11 -34.42 -15.48
C GLU A 9 -1.26 -33.91 -15.93
N ASN A 10 -2.37 -34.38 -15.32
CA ASN A 10 -3.71 -33.89 -15.62
C ASN A 10 -3.83 -32.39 -15.30
N PHE A 11 -3.31 -31.96 -14.15
CA PHE A 11 -3.34 -30.56 -13.75
C PHE A 11 -2.50 -29.65 -14.66
N VAL A 12 -1.34 -30.13 -15.14
CA VAL A 12 -0.54 -29.44 -16.17
C VAL A 12 -1.32 -29.32 -17.50
N ALA A 13 -2.00 -30.38 -17.93
CA ALA A 13 -2.84 -30.34 -19.14
C ALA A 13 -4.06 -29.41 -18.98
N GLU A 14 -4.66 -29.33 -17.79
CA GLU A 14 -5.73 -28.38 -17.49
C GLU A 14 -5.25 -26.92 -17.46
N SER A 15 -4.08 -26.62 -16.90
CA SER A 15 -3.54 -25.25 -16.91
C SER A 15 -3.21 -24.81 -18.33
N GLN A 16 -2.59 -25.67 -19.13
CA GLN A 16 -2.25 -25.38 -20.54
C GLN A 16 -3.48 -25.33 -21.47
N SER A 17 -4.52 -26.14 -21.22
CA SER A 17 -5.76 -26.04 -22.00
C SER A 17 -6.60 -24.81 -21.64
N SER A 18 -6.46 -24.29 -20.41
CA SER A 18 -7.05 -23.01 -20.00
C SER A 18 -6.45 -21.84 -20.80
N GLN A 19 -5.13 -21.84 -21.03
CA GLN A 19 -4.42 -20.86 -21.87
C GLN A 19 -5.06 -20.75 -23.27
N THR A 20 -5.26 -21.89 -23.95
CA THR A 20 -5.88 -21.91 -25.29
C THR A 20 -7.38 -21.54 -25.32
N LYS A 21 -8.05 -21.43 -24.18
CA LYS A 21 -9.44 -20.94 -24.08
C LYS A 21 -9.52 -19.44 -23.85
N TYR A 22 -8.54 -18.83 -23.19
CA TYR A 22 -8.52 -17.37 -23.02
C TYR A 22 -8.24 -16.66 -24.34
N GLU A 23 -7.32 -17.17 -25.19
CA GLU A 23 -7.07 -16.62 -26.54
C GLU A 23 -8.28 -16.71 -27.49
N LYS A 24 -9.24 -17.61 -27.23
CA LYS A 24 -10.41 -17.83 -28.10
C LYS A 24 -11.66 -17.05 -27.71
N ASN A 25 -11.68 -16.40 -26.55
CA ASN A 25 -12.86 -15.65 -26.11
C ASN A 25 -12.95 -14.22 -26.68
N GLU A 26 -12.03 -13.79 -27.54
CA GLU A 26 -12.13 -12.51 -28.27
C GLU A 26 -12.78 -12.62 -29.67
N LEU A 27 -13.00 -13.84 -30.21
CA LEU A 27 -13.58 -14.01 -31.54
C LEU A 27 -14.59 -15.17 -31.63
N GLU A 28 -15.71 -14.87 -32.29
CA GLU A 28 -16.77 -15.75 -32.80
C GLU A 28 -17.97 -16.08 -31.87
N GLU A 29 -19.06 -15.33 -32.09
CA GLU A 29 -20.42 -15.84 -31.92
C GLU A 29 -20.77 -16.87 -33.02
N SER A 30 -21.65 -17.82 -32.68
CA SER A 30 -22.46 -18.67 -33.57
C SER A 30 -21.74 -19.79 -34.38
N CYS A 31 -22.04 -21.06 -34.04
CA CYS A 31 -23.04 -21.85 -34.78
C CYS A 31 -23.35 -23.22 -34.12
N VAL A 32 -24.36 -23.91 -34.66
CA VAL A 32 -25.16 -24.99 -34.04
C VAL A 32 -24.63 -26.41 -34.33
N GLU A 33 -24.93 -27.33 -33.40
CA GLU A 33 -25.00 -28.81 -33.44
C GLU A 33 -24.60 -29.58 -34.73
N ASP A 34 -23.88 -30.69 -34.58
CA ASP A 34 -24.48 -32.02 -34.84
C ASP A 34 -23.76 -33.15 -34.05
N SER A 35 -24.42 -34.29 -33.97
CA SER A 35 -24.10 -35.50 -33.23
C SER A 35 -23.62 -36.64 -34.16
N GLN A 36 -22.76 -37.53 -33.64
CA GLN A 36 -22.87 -39.00 -33.78
C GLN A 36 -21.63 -39.76 -33.25
N GLU A 37 -21.87 -40.84 -32.51
CA GLU A 37 -20.87 -41.90 -32.25
C GLU A 37 -20.58 -42.70 -33.52
N PRO A 38 -19.52 -43.52 -33.53
CA PRO A 38 -19.84 -44.96 -33.47
C PRO A 38 -18.89 -45.82 -32.61
N MET A 39 -19.46 -46.84 -31.95
CA MET A 39 -18.71 -48.00 -31.44
C MET A 39 -18.18 -48.88 -32.60
N ASN A 40 -17.04 -49.56 -32.40
CA ASN A 40 -17.04 -51.03 -32.20
C ASN A 40 -15.66 -51.72 -32.05
N ASN A 41 -15.71 -52.81 -31.27
CA ASN A 41 -14.97 -54.08 -31.39
C ASN A 41 -13.49 -54.26 -30.96
N THR A 42 -13.36 -54.88 -29.78
CA THR A 42 -12.86 -56.28 -29.61
C THR A 42 -11.42 -56.63 -29.98
N MET A 43 -10.62 -57.01 -28.98
CA MET A 43 -10.18 -58.42 -28.84
C MET A 43 -9.72 -58.79 -27.42
N VAL A 44 -9.93 -60.07 -27.07
CA VAL A 44 -9.54 -60.67 -25.78
C VAL A 44 -8.24 -61.46 -25.98
N GLY A 45 -7.28 -61.28 -25.07
CA GLY A 45 -6.07 -62.11 -24.93
C GLY A 45 -5.91 -62.56 -23.48
N GLN A 46 -5.50 -63.82 -23.26
CA GLN A 46 -5.61 -64.50 -21.97
C GLN A 46 -4.38 -64.32 -21.05
N ASP A 47 -4.68 -64.19 -19.75
CA ASP A 47 -3.96 -64.67 -18.57
C ASP A 47 -2.42 -64.79 -18.59
N MET A 48 -1.77 -63.90 -17.84
CA MET A 48 -0.51 -64.16 -17.13
C MET A 48 -0.64 -63.59 -15.72
N PHE A 49 -0.82 -64.47 -14.71
CA PHE A 49 -0.85 -64.06 -13.30
C PHE A 49 0.57 -63.79 -12.80
N GLU A 50 0.99 -62.53 -12.84
CA GLU A 50 2.20 -62.08 -12.16
C GLU A 50 1.83 -61.56 -10.76
N TYR A 51 2.48 -62.10 -9.73
CA TYR A 51 2.24 -61.71 -8.34
C TYR A 51 2.82 -60.32 -8.09
N ALA A 52 2.01 -59.28 -8.26
CA ALA A 52 2.36 -57.94 -7.83
C ALA A 52 2.65 -57.93 -6.33
N ASN A 53 3.86 -57.48 -5.96
CA ASN A 53 4.15 -57.09 -4.58
C ASN A 53 3.10 -56.04 -4.13
N PRO A 54 2.70 -56.01 -2.85
CA PRO A 54 1.90 -54.92 -2.34
C PRO A 54 2.67 -53.62 -2.59
N ALA A 55 2.11 -52.74 -3.40
CA ALA A 55 2.70 -51.43 -3.66
C ALA A 55 2.88 -50.71 -2.32
N GLU A 56 4.08 -50.16 -2.10
CA GLU A 56 4.27 -49.15 -1.07
C GLU A 56 3.31 -47.99 -1.37
N PRO A 57 2.73 -47.33 -0.35
CA PRO A 57 1.81 -46.22 -0.60
C PRO A 57 2.55 -45.14 -1.40
N GLU A 58 1.97 -44.74 -2.55
CA GLU A 58 2.52 -43.64 -3.33
C GLU A 58 2.65 -42.40 -2.45
N VAL A 59 3.88 -41.89 -2.32
CA VAL A 59 4.18 -40.68 -1.56
C VAL A 59 3.66 -39.50 -2.36
N ASP A 60 2.88 -38.61 -1.73
CA ASP A 60 2.43 -37.37 -2.39
C ASP A 60 3.59 -36.36 -2.45
N ASP A 61 4.41 -36.46 -3.49
CA ASP A 61 5.51 -35.52 -3.75
C ASP A 61 5.02 -34.15 -4.25
N VAL A 62 3.71 -33.85 -4.25
CA VAL A 62 3.20 -32.59 -4.81
C VAL A 62 2.90 -31.58 -3.71
N ILE A 63 3.68 -30.50 -3.68
CA ILE A 63 3.40 -29.33 -2.83
C ILE A 63 2.30 -28.51 -3.50
N LYS A 64 1.16 -28.36 -2.82
CA LYS A 64 -0.01 -27.57 -3.22
C LYS A 64 -0.04 -26.28 -2.40
N ILE A 65 0.11 -25.13 -3.06
CA ILE A 65 0.12 -23.79 -2.44
C ILE A 65 -1.08 -23.00 -2.97
N LEU A 66 -1.87 -22.37 -2.10
CA LEU A 66 -2.77 -21.30 -2.52
C LEU A 66 -2.04 -19.96 -2.43
N VAL A 67 -1.90 -19.26 -3.54
CA VAL A 67 -1.26 -17.94 -3.62
C VAL A 67 -2.31 -16.85 -3.75
N ALA A 68 -2.18 -15.80 -2.94
CA ALA A 68 -2.92 -14.55 -3.04
C ALA A 68 -2.02 -13.37 -2.59
N THR A 69 -2.44 -12.13 -2.84
CA THR A 69 -1.68 -10.94 -2.44
C THR A 69 -2.63 -9.75 -2.32
N ASP A 70 -2.21 -8.68 -1.66
CA ASP A 70 -2.89 -7.38 -1.67
C ASP A 70 -4.38 -7.56 -1.27
N ILE A 71 -4.56 -8.13 -0.08
CA ILE A 71 -5.87 -8.46 0.49
C ILE A 71 -6.56 -7.21 1.01
N HIS A 72 -5.78 -6.26 1.55
CA HIS A 72 -6.24 -4.99 2.09
C HIS A 72 -7.44 -5.10 3.03
N CYS A 73 -7.39 -6.02 4.00
CA CYS A 73 -8.38 -6.07 5.07
C CYS A 73 -8.44 -4.69 5.76
N GLY A 74 -9.64 -4.10 5.81
CA GLY A 74 -9.88 -2.74 6.28
C GLY A 74 -10.07 -1.69 5.17
N TYR A 75 -9.82 -2.01 3.90
CA TYR A 75 -10.13 -1.09 2.81
C TYR A 75 -11.63 -0.72 2.81
N GLY A 76 -11.90 0.58 2.85
CA GLY A 76 -13.26 1.09 2.85
C GLY A 76 -14.05 0.85 4.13
N GLU A 77 -13.42 0.52 5.27
CA GLU A 77 -14.10 0.26 6.56
C GLU A 77 -15.12 1.34 6.95
N ASN A 78 -14.81 2.61 6.69
CA ASN A 78 -15.69 3.75 6.96
C ASN A 78 -16.83 3.95 5.92
N LYS A 79 -16.88 3.17 4.84
CA LYS A 79 -17.90 3.22 3.78
C LYS A 79 -18.94 2.10 3.99
N PRO A 80 -20.19 2.40 4.40
CA PRO A 80 -21.14 1.41 4.92
C PRO A 80 -21.59 0.33 3.91
N ILE A 81 -21.35 0.53 2.61
CA ILE A 81 -21.71 -0.44 1.57
C ILE A 81 -20.58 -1.44 1.29
N ILE A 82 -19.31 -1.07 1.50
CA ILE A 82 -18.12 -1.86 1.08
C ILE A 82 -17.19 -2.26 2.23
N ASN A 83 -17.46 -1.81 3.47
CA ASN A 83 -16.62 -1.97 4.65
C ASN A 83 -16.13 -3.39 4.95
N MET A 84 -16.86 -4.42 4.52
CA MET A 84 -16.52 -5.82 4.74
C MET A 84 -16.07 -6.57 3.46
N ASP A 85 -15.99 -5.92 2.30
CA ASP A 85 -15.71 -6.59 1.02
C ASP A 85 -14.36 -7.31 1.00
N ALA A 86 -13.31 -6.63 1.49
CA ALA A 86 -11.96 -7.19 1.60
C ALA A 86 -11.93 -8.40 2.55
N VAL A 87 -12.54 -8.26 3.74
CA VAL A 87 -12.59 -9.32 4.76
C VAL A 87 -13.42 -10.53 4.31
N ASN A 88 -14.54 -10.30 3.63
CA ASN A 88 -15.39 -11.36 3.07
C ASN A 88 -14.67 -12.12 1.94
N THR A 89 -13.84 -11.42 1.16
CA THR A 89 -13.04 -12.04 0.10
C THR A 89 -11.82 -12.77 0.64
N PHE A 90 -11.21 -12.28 1.72
CA PHE A 90 -10.22 -13.05 2.47
C PHE A 90 -10.83 -14.36 3.03
N GLU A 91 -12.06 -14.32 3.55
CA GLU A 91 -12.78 -15.54 3.93
C GLU A 91 -13.02 -16.48 2.74
N GLU A 92 -13.27 -15.98 1.53
CA GLU A 92 -13.34 -16.81 0.33
C GLU A 92 -11.98 -17.46 -0.02
N VAL A 93 -10.87 -16.73 0.06
CA VAL A 93 -9.52 -17.29 -0.16
C VAL A 93 -9.25 -18.45 0.82
N LEU A 94 -9.57 -18.28 2.10
CA LEU A 94 -9.44 -19.34 3.11
C LEU A 94 -10.38 -20.54 2.85
N GLN A 95 -11.60 -20.29 2.36
CA GLN A 95 -12.52 -21.36 1.95
C GLN A 95 -11.97 -22.16 0.77
N ILE A 96 -11.39 -21.49 -0.24
CA ILE A 96 -10.76 -22.14 -1.40
C ILE A 96 -9.58 -23.00 -0.96
N ALA A 97 -8.74 -22.52 -0.02
CA ALA A 97 -7.60 -23.28 0.50
C ALA A 97 -8.03 -24.62 1.11
N ILE A 98 -9.09 -24.59 1.94
CA ILE A 98 -9.67 -25.79 2.56
C ILE A 98 -10.36 -26.70 1.53
N GLU A 99 -11.11 -26.13 0.57
CA GLU A 99 -11.77 -26.91 -0.49
C GLU A 99 -10.76 -27.64 -1.38
N LYS A 100 -9.67 -26.98 -1.75
CA LYS A 100 -8.62 -27.54 -2.61
C LYS A 100 -7.58 -28.37 -1.85
N LYS A 101 -7.67 -28.45 -0.51
CA LYS A 101 -6.75 -29.17 0.37
C LYS A 101 -5.28 -28.83 0.06
N VAL A 102 -4.98 -27.53 0.09
CA VAL A 102 -3.61 -27.05 -0.09
C VAL A 102 -2.78 -27.34 1.16
N ASP A 103 -1.47 -27.55 0.99
CA ASP A 103 -0.55 -27.81 2.09
C ASP A 103 -0.20 -26.51 2.83
N MET A 104 -0.22 -25.36 2.14
CA MET A 104 0.00 -24.03 2.71
C MET A 104 -0.67 -22.92 1.89
N ILE A 105 -0.84 -21.75 2.51
CA ILE A 105 -1.14 -20.48 1.83
C ILE A 105 0.14 -19.63 1.78
N LEU A 106 0.38 -18.97 0.65
CA LEU A 106 1.43 -17.97 0.48
C LEU A 106 0.80 -16.61 0.15
N LEU A 107 1.12 -15.59 0.95
CA LEU A 107 0.63 -14.22 0.77
C LEU A 107 1.77 -13.28 0.36
N GLY A 108 1.54 -12.50 -0.70
CA GLY A 108 2.51 -11.56 -1.28
C GLY A 108 2.60 -10.18 -0.61
N GLY A 109 2.12 -10.03 0.62
CA GLY A 109 2.05 -8.74 1.34
C GLY A 109 0.69 -8.06 1.28
N ASP A 110 0.56 -6.93 2.00
CA ASP A 110 -0.65 -6.13 2.16
C ASP A 110 -1.90 -6.96 2.53
N LEU A 111 -1.77 -7.74 3.61
CA LEU A 111 -2.91 -8.40 4.25
C LEU A 111 -3.86 -7.34 4.83
N PHE A 112 -3.33 -6.26 5.40
CA PHE A 112 -4.09 -5.13 5.91
C PHE A 112 -3.96 -3.88 5.02
N HIS A 113 -5.01 -3.06 4.97
CA HIS A 113 -4.98 -1.78 4.24
C HIS A 113 -4.32 -0.64 5.00
N GLU A 114 -4.25 -0.73 6.32
CA GLU A 114 -3.71 0.30 7.20
C GLU A 114 -2.60 -0.32 8.06
N ASN A 115 -1.49 0.41 8.22
CA ASN A 115 -0.37 -0.02 9.06
C ASN A 115 -0.80 -0.20 10.53
N HIS A 116 -1.80 0.58 10.95
CA HIS A 116 -2.50 0.42 12.23
C HIS A 116 -3.96 0.00 11.97
N PRO A 117 -4.23 -1.28 11.62
CA PRO A 117 -5.57 -1.71 11.27
C PRO A 117 -6.50 -1.57 12.47
N SER A 118 -7.78 -1.28 12.24
CA SER A 118 -8.73 -1.09 13.32
C SER A 118 -8.87 -2.35 14.19
N ARG A 119 -9.33 -2.17 15.42
CA ARG A 119 -9.66 -3.30 16.32
C ARG A 119 -10.75 -4.21 15.75
N GLU A 120 -11.65 -3.69 14.91
CA GLU A 120 -12.67 -4.50 14.27
C GLU A 120 -12.06 -5.37 13.16
N VAL A 121 -11.24 -4.77 12.29
CA VAL A 121 -10.51 -5.48 11.23
C VAL A 121 -9.57 -6.54 11.79
N GLN A 122 -8.72 -6.19 12.77
CA GLN A 122 -7.82 -7.15 13.42
C GLN A 122 -8.59 -8.32 14.04
N HIS A 123 -9.71 -8.03 14.74
CA HIS A 123 -10.55 -9.06 15.35
C HIS A 123 -11.20 -9.97 14.31
N LYS A 124 -11.67 -9.43 13.17
CA LYS A 124 -12.23 -10.22 12.08
C LYS A 124 -11.19 -11.11 11.41
N VAL A 125 -10.03 -10.58 11.06
CA VAL A 125 -8.92 -11.37 10.47
C VAL A 125 -8.49 -12.47 11.44
N THR A 126 -8.33 -12.16 12.73
CA THR A 126 -8.03 -13.16 13.79
C THR A 126 -9.10 -14.26 13.88
N GLN A 127 -10.40 -13.89 13.80
CA GLN A 127 -11.49 -14.87 13.78
C GLN A 127 -11.43 -15.80 12.57
N LEU A 128 -11.13 -15.27 11.38
CA LEU A 128 -11.02 -16.04 10.15
C LEU A 128 -9.81 -16.98 10.18
N LEU A 129 -8.62 -16.47 10.51
CA LEU A 129 -7.40 -17.28 10.66
C LEU A 129 -7.62 -18.41 11.66
N ARG A 130 -8.18 -18.13 12.84
CA ARG A 130 -8.50 -19.16 13.84
C ARG A 130 -9.54 -20.18 13.36
N LYS A 131 -10.53 -19.77 12.57
CA LYS A 131 -11.61 -20.62 12.07
C LYS A 131 -11.15 -21.61 10.99
N TYR A 132 -10.22 -21.20 10.13
CA TYR A 132 -9.79 -21.98 8.97
C TYR A 132 -8.41 -22.64 9.17
N CYS A 133 -7.46 -21.97 9.82
CA CYS A 133 -6.06 -22.42 9.91
C CYS A 133 -5.78 -23.33 11.12
N LEU A 134 -6.48 -23.14 12.23
CA LEU A 134 -6.33 -23.97 13.44
C LEU A 134 -7.31 -25.14 13.40
N ASN A 135 -6.79 -26.34 13.09
CA ASN A 135 -7.58 -27.56 12.95
C ASN A 135 -6.67 -28.80 13.17
N SER A 136 -7.21 -30.01 13.05
CA SER A 136 -6.48 -31.27 13.32
C SER A 136 -5.99 -32.01 12.08
N ASN A 137 -5.94 -31.34 10.92
CA ASN A 137 -5.30 -31.90 9.73
C ASN A 137 -3.78 -31.98 9.94
N PRO A 138 -3.12 -33.08 9.55
CA PRO A 138 -1.66 -33.13 9.57
C PRO A 138 -1.10 -32.17 8.51
N VAL A 139 -0.03 -31.46 8.86
CA VAL A 139 0.78 -30.70 7.89
C VAL A 139 1.89 -31.61 7.38
N GLU A 140 1.85 -31.95 6.09
CA GLU A 140 2.81 -32.87 5.46
C GLU A 140 4.11 -32.17 5.01
N LEU A 141 4.17 -30.83 5.16
CA LEU A 141 5.36 -30.02 4.86
C LEU A 141 6.38 -30.10 5.99
N GLU A 142 7.52 -30.70 5.72
CA GLU A 142 8.67 -30.71 6.63
C GLU A 142 9.47 -29.40 6.49
N PHE A 143 9.74 -28.76 7.62
CA PHE A 143 10.58 -27.56 7.71
C PHE A 143 12.04 -27.97 7.95
N LEU A 144 12.94 -27.60 7.03
CA LEU A 144 14.34 -28.06 6.98
C LEU A 144 15.37 -26.97 7.31
N SER A 145 15.02 -25.70 7.20
CA SER A 145 15.85 -24.57 7.65
C SER A 145 15.75 -24.37 9.16
N ASP A 146 16.60 -23.52 9.74
CA ASP A 146 16.60 -23.25 11.18
C ASP A 146 15.56 -22.17 11.52
N PRO A 147 14.42 -22.51 12.16
CA PRO A 147 13.38 -21.52 12.42
C PRO A 147 13.83 -20.42 13.38
N SER A 148 14.84 -20.66 14.21
CA SER A 148 15.40 -19.63 15.12
C SER A 148 16.18 -18.54 14.39
N VAL A 149 16.66 -18.84 13.18
CA VAL A 149 17.31 -17.87 12.27
C VAL A 149 16.27 -17.22 11.36
N ASP A 150 15.37 -18.04 10.80
CA ASP A 150 14.33 -17.62 9.85
C ASP A 150 13.26 -16.71 10.47
N PHE A 151 12.96 -16.91 11.76
CA PHE A 151 11.99 -16.13 12.53
C PHE A 151 12.66 -15.38 13.70
N ASN A 152 13.87 -14.87 13.50
CA ASN A 152 14.66 -14.20 14.55
C ASN A 152 14.00 -12.95 15.16
N GLN A 153 12.98 -12.39 14.50
CA GLN A 153 12.11 -11.32 15.04
C GLN A 153 11.16 -11.80 16.14
N SER A 154 10.94 -13.11 16.28
CA SER A 154 9.97 -13.71 17.18
C SER A 154 10.60 -14.20 18.48
N MET A 155 9.81 -14.22 19.56
CA MET A 155 10.16 -14.94 20.79
C MET A 155 9.93 -16.45 20.68
N PHE A 156 9.26 -16.92 19.62
CA PHE A 156 8.96 -18.33 19.35
C PHE A 156 9.87 -18.84 18.23
N ASP A 157 10.86 -19.65 18.59
CA ASP A 157 11.93 -20.16 17.73
C ASP A 157 11.49 -21.34 16.82
N LYS A 158 10.23 -21.34 16.38
CA LYS A 158 9.59 -22.44 15.64
C LYS A 158 8.61 -21.90 14.60
N VAL A 159 8.54 -22.58 13.46
CA VAL A 159 7.41 -22.42 12.52
C VAL A 159 6.09 -22.80 13.21
N ASN A 160 5.00 -22.08 12.94
CA ASN A 160 3.80 -22.13 13.79
C ASN A 160 3.15 -23.53 13.93
N TYR A 161 3.27 -24.40 12.91
CA TYR A 161 2.76 -25.77 12.94
C TYR A 161 3.68 -26.79 13.64
N HIS A 162 4.85 -26.35 14.12
CA HIS A 162 5.71 -27.08 15.05
C HIS A 162 5.54 -26.63 16.52
N ASP A 163 4.61 -25.70 16.82
CA ASP A 163 4.28 -25.34 18.20
C ASP A 163 3.46 -26.46 18.88
N GLU A 164 3.93 -26.93 20.03
CA GLU A 164 3.33 -28.03 20.78
C GLU A 164 1.98 -27.68 21.43
N ASN A 165 1.62 -26.39 21.46
CA ASN A 165 0.43 -25.83 22.10
C ASN A 165 -0.62 -25.35 21.09
N ILE A 166 -0.27 -25.23 19.81
CA ILE A 166 -1.13 -24.66 18.75
C ILE A 166 -1.25 -25.66 17.59
N ASN A 167 -2.40 -26.32 17.49
CA ASN A 167 -2.70 -27.20 16.36
C ASN A 167 -3.02 -26.37 15.10
N VAL A 168 -1.99 -26.02 14.34
CA VAL A 168 -2.10 -25.46 12.99
C VAL A 168 -2.20 -26.61 11.98
N GLY A 169 -3.29 -26.64 11.20
CA GLY A 169 -3.50 -27.64 10.14
C GLY A 169 -3.60 -27.05 8.73
N LEU A 170 -3.32 -25.74 8.60
CA LEU A 170 -3.12 -25.04 7.33
C LEU A 170 -2.23 -23.81 7.62
N PRO A 171 -0.90 -23.91 7.45
CA PRO A 171 0.00 -22.78 7.69
C PRO A 171 -0.13 -21.72 6.59
N ILE A 172 -0.01 -20.45 6.99
CA ILE A 172 0.10 -19.30 6.09
C ILE A 172 1.50 -18.72 6.23
N PHE A 173 2.18 -18.53 5.10
CA PHE A 173 3.43 -17.78 5.02
C PHE A 173 3.16 -16.43 4.33
N THR A 174 3.70 -15.34 4.87
CA THR A 174 3.53 -14.00 4.29
C THR A 174 4.79 -13.16 4.43
N ILE A 175 5.05 -12.34 3.42
CA ILE A 175 5.88 -11.13 3.57
C ILE A 175 5.00 -9.96 4.02
N HIS A 176 5.59 -8.82 4.40
CA HIS A 176 4.86 -7.56 4.55
C HIS A 176 4.86 -6.77 3.23
N GLY A 177 3.79 -6.02 2.98
CA GLY A 177 3.70 -5.08 1.87
C GLY A 177 4.01 -3.65 2.28
N ASN A 178 3.55 -2.67 1.50
CA ASN A 178 3.79 -1.25 1.77
C ASN A 178 2.69 -0.58 2.62
N HIS A 179 1.54 -1.23 2.81
CA HIS A 179 0.48 -0.77 3.71
C HIS A 179 0.66 -1.37 5.12
N ASP A 180 1.05 -2.64 5.24
CA ASP A 180 1.38 -3.29 6.53
C ASP A 180 2.88 -3.31 6.88
N ASP A 181 3.60 -2.30 6.38
CA ASP A 181 5.05 -2.05 6.53
C ASP A 181 5.51 -1.78 7.98
N LEU A 182 6.83 -1.72 8.22
CA LEU A 182 7.42 -1.52 9.55
C LEU A 182 7.09 -0.13 10.15
N ALA A 183 6.44 -0.11 11.32
CA ALA A 183 6.15 1.10 12.08
C ALA A 183 6.99 1.23 13.37
N GLY A 184 7.23 2.49 13.76
CA GLY A 184 7.75 2.89 15.08
C GLY A 184 9.12 2.30 15.47
N LYS A 185 9.09 1.13 16.11
CA LYS A 185 10.29 0.38 16.56
C LYS A 185 10.68 -0.78 15.62
N GLY A 186 10.04 -0.92 14.46
CA GLY A 186 10.27 -2.03 13.53
C GLY A 186 9.24 -3.16 13.65
N LEU A 187 8.01 -2.85 14.09
CA LEU A 187 6.91 -3.80 14.13
C LEU A 187 5.88 -3.46 13.05
N THR A 188 5.40 -4.51 12.39
CA THR A 188 4.30 -4.53 11.42
C THR A 188 3.00 -4.92 12.13
N ALA A 189 1.86 -4.76 11.47
CA ALA A 189 0.60 -5.37 11.93
C ALA A 189 0.66 -6.92 11.93
N LEU A 190 1.55 -7.50 11.10
CA LEU A 190 1.72 -8.94 10.92
C LEU A 190 2.49 -9.60 12.07
N ASP A 191 3.42 -8.88 12.72
CA ASP A 191 4.17 -9.41 13.87
C ASP A 191 3.23 -9.88 14.99
N LEU A 192 2.09 -9.22 15.22
CA LEU A 192 1.08 -9.64 16.21
C LEU A 192 0.35 -10.94 15.82
N LEU A 193 0.13 -11.17 14.52
CA LEU A 193 -0.46 -12.42 14.02
C LEU A 193 0.56 -13.57 14.04
N HIS A 194 1.85 -13.25 13.87
CA HIS A 194 2.95 -14.19 13.96
C HIS A 194 3.18 -14.65 15.41
N GLU A 195 3.31 -13.72 16.35
CA GLU A 195 3.42 -13.97 17.80
C GLU A 195 2.20 -14.67 18.42
N SER A 196 1.06 -14.70 17.73
CA SER A 196 -0.13 -15.49 18.13
C SER A 196 -0.24 -16.85 17.44
N GLY A 197 0.77 -17.26 16.67
CA GLY A 197 0.86 -18.56 15.98
C GLY A 197 -0.08 -18.69 14.79
N LEU A 198 -0.70 -17.60 14.30
CA LEU A 198 -1.70 -17.64 13.23
C LEU A 198 -1.09 -17.58 11.83
N ILE A 199 0.10 -16.97 11.67
CA ILE A 199 0.85 -16.87 10.42
C ILE A 199 2.36 -17.03 10.66
N ASN A 200 3.11 -17.31 9.60
CA ASN A 200 4.56 -17.26 9.56
C ASN A 200 4.98 -16.02 8.76
N LEU A 201 5.42 -14.96 9.45
CA LEU A 201 5.97 -13.77 8.82
C LEU A 201 7.43 -14.04 8.45
N PHE A 202 7.81 -13.82 7.19
CA PHE A 202 9.19 -14.02 6.70
C PHE A 202 9.61 -12.89 5.75
N GLY A 203 10.87 -12.88 5.32
CA GLY A 203 11.39 -11.85 4.40
C GLY A 203 11.42 -10.43 4.97
N LYS A 204 11.42 -10.29 6.31
CA LYS A 204 11.55 -9.01 7.01
C LYS A 204 13.04 -8.65 7.13
N HIS A 205 13.42 -7.45 6.69
CA HIS A 205 14.81 -6.99 6.72
C HIS A 205 14.98 -5.76 7.62
N GLU A 206 15.65 -5.93 8.76
CA GLU A 206 15.95 -4.83 9.68
C GLU A 206 17.16 -3.98 9.23
N ASN A 207 18.15 -4.60 8.59
CA ASN A 207 19.36 -3.90 8.15
C ASN A 207 19.07 -3.09 6.87
N ILE A 208 19.35 -1.79 6.93
CA ILE A 208 19.10 -0.86 5.83
C ILE A 208 20.16 -0.99 4.72
N ARG A 209 21.36 -1.51 5.04
CA ARG A 209 22.57 -1.43 4.19
C ARG A 209 22.97 -2.71 3.48
N GLU A 210 22.51 -3.88 3.93
CA GLU A 210 22.85 -5.18 3.32
C GLU A 210 21.62 -6.08 3.33
N PHE A 211 21.22 -6.56 2.14
CA PHE A 211 20.07 -7.45 1.99
C PHE A 211 20.54 -8.90 1.86
N VAL A 212 20.53 -9.65 2.95
CA VAL A 212 20.70 -11.11 2.93
C VAL A 212 19.30 -11.75 2.87
N VAL A 213 18.92 -12.24 1.69
CA VAL A 213 17.61 -12.85 1.43
C VAL A 213 17.73 -14.37 1.53
N SER A 214 17.66 -14.89 2.76
CA SER A 214 17.71 -16.33 3.04
C SER A 214 16.39 -17.04 2.69
N PRO A 215 16.43 -18.28 2.18
CA PRO A 215 15.24 -19.07 1.90
C PRO A 215 14.76 -19.86 3.12
N LEU A 216 13.44 -19.95 3.30
CA LEU A 216 12.82 -21.02 4.08
C LEU A 216 12.92 -22.32 3.27
N LEU A 217 13.40 -23.40 3.90
CA LEU A 217 13.59 -24.68 3.22
C LEU A 217 12.48 -25.66 3.60
N LEU A 218 11.66 -26.04 2.64
CA LEU A 218 10.49 -26.89 2.81
C LEU A 218 10.62 -28.17 1.97
N ARG A 219 10.10 -29.30 2.48
CA ARG A 219 10.04 -30.58 1.76
C ARG A 219 8.68 -31.25 1.90
N LYS A 220 8.21 -31.90 0.83
CA LYS A 220 7.12 -32.87 0.85
C LYS A 220 7.47 -34.03 -0.09
N GLY A 221 7.58 -35.23 0.47
CA GLY A 221 8.16 -36.37 -0.25
C GLY A 221 9.55 -36.05 -0.81
N ASP A 222 9.78 -36.33 -2.08
CA ASP A 222 11.02 -36.01 -2.79
C ASP A 222 11.12 -34.53 -3.26
N THR A 223 10.02 -33.77 -3.23
CA THR A 223 10.00 -32.37 -3.70
C THR A 223 10.54 -31.42 -2.63
N ARG A 224 11.48 -30.56 -3.05
CA ARG A 224 12.19 -29.57 -2.22
C ARG A 224 11.92 -28.16 -2.72
N LEU A 225 11.50 -27.28 -1.83
CA LEU A 225 11.12 -25.88 -2.10
C LEU A 225 12.01 -24.94 -1.27
N ALA A 226 12.72 -24.04 -1.94
CA ALA A 226 13.44 -22.93 -1.34
C ALA A 226 12.60 -21.67 -1.53
N LEU A 227 11.94 -21.23 -0.45
CA LEU A 227 11.00 -20.10 -0.42
C LEU A 227 11.72 -18.84 0.04
N TYR A 228 12.10 -17.99 -0.90
CA TYR A 228 12.70 -16.68 -0.66
C TYR A 228 11.59 -15.62 -0.53
N GLY A 229 11.79 -14.64 0.36
CA GLY A 229 10.84 -13.55 0.59
C GLY A 229 11.56 -12.23 0.78
N LEU A 230 11.05 -11.17 0.15
CA LEU A 230 11.49 -9.79 0.33
C LEU A 230 10.25 -8.92 0.61
N GLY A 231 10.03 -8.60 1.88
CA GLY A 231 9.02 -7.63 2.29
C GLY A 231 9.32 -6.24 1.71
N SER A 232 8.25 -5.47 1.52
CA SER A 232 8.29 -4.19 0.79
C SER A 232 9.46 -3.30 1.19
N GLN A 233 10.20 -2.81 0.18
CA GLN A 233 11.23 -1.79 0.31
C GLN A 233 10.86 -0.57 -0.52
N ARG A 234 11.55 0.56 -0.31
CA ARG A 234 11.46 1.68 -1.26
C ARG A 234 12.14 1.29 -2.57
N ASP A 235 11.39 1.30 -3.69
CA ASP A 235 11.88 0.80 -4.99
C ASP A 235 13.25 1.40 -5.37
N ASP A 236 13.41 2.72 -5.23
CA ASP A 236 14.65 3.42 -5.56
C ASP A 236 15.87 2.97 -4.74
N ARG A 237 15.66 2.51 -3.50
CA ARG A 237 16.72 1.95 -2.65
C ARG A 237 17.01 0.50 -3.05
N LEU A 238 15.97 -0.30 -3.30
CA LEU A 238 16.13 -1.69 -3.72
C LEU A 238 16.85 -1.81 -5.07
N VAL A 239 16.49 -0.98 -6.05
CA VAL A 239 17.16 -0.92 -7.37
C VAL A 239 18.63 -0.58 -7.23
N ARG A 240 19.00 0.38 -6.37
CA ARG A 240 20.40 0.73 -6.11
C ARG A 240 21.15 -0.44 -5.48
N ALA A 241 20.56 -1.13 -4.51
CA ALA A 241 21.18 -2.29 -3.88
C ALA A 241 21.42 -3.43 -4.89
N PHE A 242 20.47 -3.71 -5.79
CA PHE A 242 20.69 -4.65 -6.90
C PHE A 242 21.82 -4.18 -7.84
N GLN A 243 21.83 -2.91 -8.25
CA GLN A 243 22.84 -2.34 -9.14
C GLN A 243 24.25 -2.34 -8.52
N ASN A 244 24.35 -2.12 -7.21
CA ASN A 244 25.60 -2.10 -6.45
C ASN A 244 26.07 -3.50 -6.01
N GLN A 245 25.27 -4.56 -6.25
CA GLN A 245 25.52 -5.93 -5.77
C GLN A 245 25.53 -6.05 -4.22
N GLU A 246 24.71 -5.23 -3.55
CA GLU A 246 24.51 -5.19 -2.09
C GLU A 246 23.41 -6.17 -1.60
N ILE A 247 22.92 -7.02 -2.50
CA ILE A 247 21.91 -8.06 -2.23
C ILE A 247 22.53 -9.44 -2.43
N THR A 248 22.47 -10.26 -1.38
CA THR A 248 22.96 -11.64 -1.36
C THR A 248 21.80 -12.61 -1.21
N PHE A 249 21.76 -13.64 -2.04
CA PHE A 249 20.79 -14.74 -1.96
C PHE A 249 21.54 -16.04 -1.60
N PRO A 250 21.60 -16.44 -0.32
CA PRO A 250 22.19 -17.72 0.09
C PRO A 250 21.42 -18.88 -0.55
N ARG A 251 22.13 -19.80 -1.22
CA ARG A 251 21.56 -21.05 -1.74
C ARG A 251 21.97 -22.24 -0.86
N PRO A 252 21.15 -23.31 -0.76
CA PRO A 252 21.52 -24.53 -0.03
C PRO A 252 22.83 -25.15 -0.53
N ASN A 253 23.74 -25.51 0.38
CA ASN A 253 25.06 -26.04 0.02
C ASN A 253 25.01 -27.42 -0.67
N GLU A 254 24.06 -28.28 -0.29
CA GLU A 254 23.88 -29.61 -0.86
C GLU A 254 22.64 -29.67 -1.76
N GLY A 255 22.80 -30.23 -2.95
CA GLY A 255 21.70 -30.40 -3.91
C GLY A 255 21.06 -29.09 -4.36
N ALA A 256 21.80 -27.97 -4.41
CA ALA A 256 21.30 -26.63 -4.77
C ALA A 256 20.44 -26.60 -6.04
N GLU A 257 20.76 -27.46 -7.01
CA GLU A 257 20.08 -27.61 -8.31
C GLU A 257 18.86 -28.54 -8.29
N ASP A 258 18.54 -29.16 -7.15
CA ASP A 258 17.33 -29.98 -6.95
C ASP A 258 16.17 -29.19 -6.34
N TRP A 259 16.45 -28.03 -5.74
CA TRP A 259 15.45 -27.17 -5.12
C TRP A 259 14.66 -26.40 -6.18
N PHE A 260 13.35 -26.33 -6.03
CA PHE A 260 12.53 -25.32 -6.70
C PHE A 260 12.66 -23.99 -5.95
N ASN A 261 13.13 -22.95 -6.62
CA ASN A 261 13.46 -21.66 -6.04
C ASN A 261 12.30 -20.70 -6.32
N LEU A 262 11.47 -20.44 -5.31
CA LEU A 262 10.33 -19.52 -5.39
C LEU A 262 10.67 -18.23 -4.67
N PHE A 263 10.51 -17.08 -5.32
CA PHE A 263 10.77 -15.77 -4.73
C PHE A 263 9.50 -14.92 -4.65
N THR A 264 9.13 -14.49 -3.43
CA THR A 264 7.97 -13.62 -3.18
C THR A 264 8.45 -12.21 -2.87
N LEU A 265 7.95 -11.21 -3.60
CA LEU A 265 8.32 -9.80 -3.43
C LEU A 265 7.12 -8.87 -3.64
N HIS A 266 7.18 -7.69 -3.02
CA HIS A 266 6.11 -6.70 -3.05
C HIS A 266 6.66 -5.32 -3.46
N GLN A 267 6.73 -5.04 -4.77
CA GLN A 267 7.40 -3.85 -5.35
C GLN A 267 6.69 -3.35 -6.62
N ASN A 268 6.91 -2.09 -7.01
CA ASN A 268 6.42 -1.59 -8.29
C ASN A 268 7.04 -2.35 -9.47
N ARG A 269 6.21 -2.83 -10.40
CA ARG A 269 6.64 -3.57 -11.60
C ARG A 269 6.73 -2.72 -12.87
N PRO A 270 5.74 -1.89 -13.26
CA PRO A 270 5.88 -0.99 -14.37
C PRO A 270 6.58 0.29 -13.90
N ARG A 271 7.37 0.91 -14.78
CA ARG A 271 8.04 2.19 -14.50
C ARG A 271 7.03 3.26 -14.06
N ARG A 272 7.20 3.79 -12.84
CA ARG A 272 6.32 4.83 -12.26
C ARG A 272 6.82 6.25 -12.49
N SER A 273 8.12 6.46 -12.71
CA SER A 273 8.72 7.79 -12.89
C SER A 273 9.66 7.89 -14.09
N LEU A 274 9.57 8.99 -14.82
CA LEU A 274 10.55 9.37 -15.85
C LEU A 274 11.65 10.29 -15.28
N HIS A 275 11.40 10.94 -14.14
CA HIS A 275 12.33 11.90 -13.53
C HIS A 275 13.34 11.25 -12.58
N ARG A 276 12.95 10.16 -11.90
CA ARG A 276 13.89 9.37 -11.09
C ARG A 276 14.75 8.47 -11.98
N SER A 277 16.06 8.43 -11.73
CA SER A 277 17.03 7.64 -12.52
C SER A 277 16.76 6.13 -12.46
N THR A 278 16.31 5.66 -11.31
CA THR A 278 15.82 4.31 -10.99
C THR A 278 14.42 4.02 -11.55
N GLY A 279 13.67 5.05 -11.94
CA GLY A 279 12.32 4.93 -12.47
C GLY A 279 11.20 4.59 -11.47
N ALA A 280 11.52 4.42 -10.18
CA ALA A 280 10.60 4.01 -9.11
C ALA A 280 9.82 2.71 -9.43
N TYR A 281 10.56 1.67 -9.79
CA TYR A 281 10.09 0.30 -10.02
C TYR A 281 11.28 -0.66 -9.93
N LEU A 282 11.07 -1.96 -9.71
CA LEU A 282 12.12 -2.98 -9.80
C LEU A 282 12.17 -3.57 -11.24
N PRO A 283 13.24 -3.33 -12.02
CA PRO A 283 13.40 -3.96 -13.33
C PRO A 283 13.65 -5.48 -13.20
N GLU A 284 12.92 -6.26 -13.98
CA GLU A 284 12.97 -7.73 -13.97
C GLU A 284 14.37 -8.28 -14.27
N ASN A 285 15.15 -7.57 -15.09
CA ASN A 285 16.52 -7.96 -15.47
C ASN A 285 17.58 -7.76 -14.37
N LEU A 286 17.21 -7.25 -13.19
CA LEU A 286 18.09 -7.22 -12.02
C LEU A 286 17.94 -8.48 -11.15
N ILE A 287 16.92 -9.31 -11.42
CA ILE A 287 16.58 -10.46 -10.61
C ILE A 287 17.44 -11.66 -11.03
N PRO A 288 18.10 -12.37 -10.08
CA PRO A 288 18.92 -13.54 -10.39
C PRO A 288 18.19 -14.65 -11.15
N GLU A 289 18.86 -15.20 -12.16
CA GLU A 289 18.31 -16.17 -13.10
C GLU A 289 18.11 -17.59 -12.51
N PHE A 290 18.56 -17.84 -11.27
CA PHE A 290 18.43 -19.15 -10.62
C PHE A 290 17.03 -19.41 -10.05
N PHE A 291 16.15 -18.40 -9.99
CA PHE A 291 14.78 -18.58 -9.57
C PHE A 291 13.97 -19.34 -10.63
N ASP A 292 13.06 -20.22 -10.19
CA ASP A 292 12.17 -20.94 -11.09
C ASP A 292 10.83 -20.19 -11.26
N LEU A 293 10.34 -19.55 -10.18
CA LEU A 293 9.10 -18.76 -10.16
C LEU A 293 9.16 -17.57 -9.19
N LEU A 294 8.66 -16.43 -9.64
CA LEU A 294 8.41 -15.22 -8.84
C LEU A 294 6.92 -15.03 -8.58
N ILE A 295 6.58 -14.62 -7.35
CA ILE A 295 5.27 -14.12 -6.95
C ILE A 295 5.39 -12.62 -6.71
N TRP A 296 4.71 -11.83 -7.53
CA TRP A 296 4.81 -10.37 -7.54
C TRP A 296 3.54 -9.74 -6.95
N GLY A 297 3.62 -9.27 -5.69
CA GLY A 297 2.61 -8.45 -5.01
C GLY A 297 2.69 -6.97 -5.38
N HIS A 298 1.97 -6.08 -4.69
CA HIS A 298 1.89 -4.62 -4.94
C HIS A 298 1.11 -4.22 -6.21
N GLU A 299 1.24 -4.98 -7.30
CA GLU A 299 0.52 -4.69 -8.54
C GLU A 299 -0.89 -5.30 -8.51
N HIS A 300 -1.90 -4.45 -8.41
CA HIS A 300 -3.30 -4.86 -8.22
C HIS A 300 -3.98 -5.44 -9.48
N GLU A 301 -3.38 -5.24 -10.65
CA GLU A 301 -3.80 -5.84 -11.92
C GLU A 301 -3.62 -7.36 -11.85
N SER A 302 -4.71 -8.12 -12.01
CA SER A 302 -4.64 -9.59 -11.98
C SER A 302 -4.21 -10.12 -13.35
N LYS A 303 -3.05 -10.79 -13.42
CA LYS A 303 -2.56 -11.46 -14.63
C LYS A 303 -2.66 -12.98 -14.44
N PRO A 304 -3.68 -13.65 -15.01
CA PRO A 304 -3.94 -15.07 -14.74
C PRO A 304 -2.86 -16.03 -15.23
N GLU A 305 -2.07 -15.63 -16.21
CA GLU A 305 -1.04 -16.47 -16.84
C GLU A 305 0.37 -16.06 -16.40
N PRO A 306 1.21 -17.02 -15.93
CA PRO A 306 2.61 -16.75 -15.63
C PRO A 306 3.37 -16.27 -16.87
N GLN A 307 4.11 -15.18 -16.71
CA GLN A 307 4.88 -14.55 -17.79
C GLN A 307 6.32 -15.04 -17.72
N TYR A 308 6.83 -15.62 -18.81
CA TYR A 308 8.21 -16.08 -18.88
C TYR A 308 9.15 -14.91 -19.21
N VAL A 309 10.16 -14.72 -18.37
CA VAL A 309 11.26 -13.77 -18.57
C VAL A 309 12.49 -14.58 -18.98
N ALA A 310 12.87 -14.47 -20.25
CA ALA A 310 14.02 -15.19 -20.81
C ALA A 310 15.33 -14.45 -20.49
N SER A 311 16.30 -15.17 -19.93
CA SER A 311 17.68 -14.71 -19.70
C SER A 311 18.52 -14.76 -20.99
N SER A 312 18.22 -15.70 -21.88
CA SER A 312 18.89 -15.84 -23.17
C SER A 312 17.96 -16.31 -24.28
N GLU A 313 18.49 -16.51 -25.50
CA GLU A 313 17.75 -17.11 -26.62
C GLU A 313 17.48 -18.62 -26.43
N ALA A 314 18.00 -19.25 -25.37
CA ALA A 314 17.79 -20.65 -25.07
C ALA A 314 16.46 -20.89 -24.33
N VAL A 315 15.66 -21.85 -24.83
CA VAL A 315 14.39 -22.23 -24.21
C VAL A 315 14.64 -22.90 -22.85
N GLY A 316 14.12 -22.32 -21.77
CA GLY A 316 14.28 -22.82 -20.40
C GLY A 316 15.40 -22.13 -19.61
N ASP A 317 16.03 -21.11 -20.17
CA ASP A 317 17.05 -20.28 -19.51
C ASP A 317 16.41 -18.95 -19.08
N GLY A 318 15.80 -18.93 -17.89
CA GLY A 318 15.00 -17.82 -17.37
C GLY A 318 13.94 -18.26 -16.36
N PHE A 319 13.18 -17.31 -15.84
CA PHE A 319 12.21 -17.53 -14.75
C PHE A 319 10.78 -17.12 -15.15
N TYR A 320 9.78 -17.57 -14.40
CA TYR A 320 8.40 -17.14 -14.57
C TYR A 320 8.03 -16.07 -13.53
N ILE A 321 7.21 -15.09 -13.92
CA ILE A 321 6.55 -14.15 -12.99
C ILE A 321 5.05 -14.44 -12.98
N LEU A 322 4.51 -14.75 -11.81
CA LEU A 322 3.08 -14.70 -11.53
C LEU A 322 2.76 -13.39 -10.80
N GLN A 323 1.83 -12.60 -11.35
CA GLN A 323 1.34 -11.35 -10.76
C GLN A 323 -0.15 -11.54 -10.42
N PRO A 324 -0.49 -12.00 -9.19
CA PRO A 324 -1.85 -12.45 -8.89
C PRO A 324 -2.90 -11.34 -8.97
N GLY A 325 -2.52 -10.09 -8.68
CA GLY A 325 -3.43 -8.98 -8.47
C GLY A 325 -4.05 -8.98 -7.07
N SER A 326 -4.62 -7.84 -6.67
CA SER A 326 -5.30 -7.69 -5.39
C SER A 326 -6.62 -8.46 -5.33
N THR A 327 -7.07 -8.82 -4.13
CA THR A 327 -8.38 -9.49 -3.97
C THR A 327 -9.55 -8.51 -3.82
N VAL A 328 -9.28 -7.22 -3.67
CA VAL A 328 -10.28 -6.13 -3.61
C VAL A 328 -9.82 -4.95 -4.47
N ALA A 329 -10.76 -4.27 -5.13
CA ALA A 329 -10.44 -3.06 -5.88
C ALA A 329 -10.23 -1.87 -4.93
N THR A 330 -9.00 -1.36 -4.82
CA THR A 330 -8.71 -0.19 -3.95
C THR A 330 -8.78 1.14 -4.69
N SER A 331 -8.59 1.13 -6.02
CA SER A 331 -8.77 2.25 -6.92
C SER A 331 -9.83 1.98 -8.00
N LEU A 332 -10.37 3.05 -8.59
CA LEU A 332 -11.38 2.98 -9.66
C LEU A 332 -10.71 3.08 -11.05
N THR A 333 -9.86 2.09 -11.36
CA THR A 333 -9.06 2.00 -12.61
C THR A 333 -9.46 0.80 -13.46
N GLU A 334 -9.11 0.81 -14.76
CA GLU A 334 -9.37 -0.31 -15.67
C GLU A 334 -8.62 -1.58 -15.23
N ASP A 335 -7.36 -1.43 -14.84
CA ASP A 335 -6.48 -2.47 -14.29
C ASP A 335 -7.14 -3.21 -13.08
N GLU A 336 -7.85 -2.48 -12.21
CA GLU A 336 -8.56 -3.07 -11.06
C GLU A 336 -10.00 -3.52 -11.34
N ALA A 337 -10.56 -3.19 -12.52
CA ALA A 337 -11.85 -3.72 -12.98
C ALA A 337 -11.73 -5.15 -13.52
N LEU A 338 -10.51 -5.62 -13.79
CA LEU A 338 -10.25 -6.98 -14.25
C LEU A 338 -10.69 -8.02 -13.19
N PRO A 339 -11.14 -9.23 -13.61
CA PRO A 339 -11.49 -10.29 -12.68
C PRO A 339 -10.31 -10.65 -11.76
N LYS A 340 -10.56 -10.65 -10.44
CA LYS A 340 -9.55 -11.02 -9.44
C LYS A 340 -9.54 -12.53 -9.17
N HIS A 341 -8.38 -13.08 -8.83
CA HIS A 341 -8.15 -14.52 -8.67
C HIS A 341 -7.31 -14.83 -7.43
N ALA A 342 -7.55 -16.00 -6.84
CA ALA A 342 -6.54 -16.72 -6.06
C ALA A 342 -5.92 -17.81 -6.96
N PHE A 343 -4.71 -18.27 -6.67
CA PHE A 343 -3.99 -19.17 -7.57
C PHE A 343 -3.62 -20.47 -6.87
N LEU A 344 -4.07 -21.61 -7.43
CA LEU A 344 -3.60 -22.92 -6.99
C LEU A 344 -2.30 -23.24 -7.74
N LEU A 345 -1.19 -23.23 -7.02
CA LEU A 345 0.14 -23.62 -7.49
C LEU A 345 0.41 -25.06 -7.04
N LYS A 346 0.81 -25.93 -7.98
CA LYS A 346 1.33 -27.28 -7.70
C LYS A 346 2.81 -27.33 -8.09
N ILE A 347 3.67 -27.86 -7.23
CA ILE A 347 5.11 -28.04 -7.47
C ILE A 347 5.45 -29.53 -7.31
N LYS A 348 6.17 -30.12 -8.27
CA LYS A 348 6.70 -31.49 -8.21
C LYS A 348 8.13 -31.53 -8.76
N GLY A 349 9.10 -31.89 -7.91
CA GLY A 349 10.53 -31.67 -8.19
C GLY A 349 10.78 -30.18 -8.48
N ARG A 350 11.40 -29.89 -9.63
CA ARG A 350 11.58 -28.51 -10.14
C ARG A 350 10.53 -28.04 -11.17
N LYS A 351 9.43 -28.79 -11.35
CA LYS A 351 8.34 -28.38 -12.25
C LYS A 351 7.20 -27.78 -11.44
N PHE A 352 6.58 -26.73 -11.97
CA PHE A 352 5.35 -26.18 -11.41
C PHE A 352 4.23 -26.11 -12.45
N ALA A 353 3.01 -25.97 -11.96
CA ALA A 353 1.87 -25.51 -12.73
C ALA A 353 0.99 -24.62 -11.84
N SER A 354 0.39 -23.58 -12.40
CA SER A 354 -0.54 -22.69 -11.71
C SER A 354 -1.91 -22.71 -12.38
N LYS A 355 -2.98 -22.66 -11.59
CA LYS A 355 -4.36 -22.56 -12.07
C LYS A 355 -5.06 -21.38 -11.38
N PRO A 356 -5.50 -20.35 -12.14
CA PRO A 356 -6.27 -19.24 -11.58
C PRO A 356 -7.67 -19.72 -11.13
N ILE A 357 -8.10 -19.29 -9.95
CA ILE A 357 -9.40 -19.54 -9.36
C ILE A 357 -10.08 -18.17 -9.17
N LYS A 358 -11.07 -17.87 -10.02
CA LYS A 358 -11.79 -16.59 -9.98
C LYS A 358 -12.58 -16.46 -8.68
N LEU A 359 -12.36 -15.35 -7.98
CA LEU A 359 -13.05 -15.02 -6.74
C LEU A 359 -14.51 -14.62 -7.04
N GLN A 360 -15.45 -15.11 -6.22
CA GLN A 360 -16.90 -14.96 -6.39
C GLN A 360 -17.52 -13.97 -5.39
N THR A 361 -16.79 -13.50 -4.37
CA THR A 361 -17.29 -12.46 -3.43
C THR A 361 -16.84 -11.04 -3.78
N VAL A 362 -15.92 -10.87 -4.73
CA VAL A 362 -15.42 -9.55 -5.16
C VAL A 362 -16.57 -8.73 -5.75
N ARG A 363 -16.69 -7.46 -5.36
CA ARG A 363 -17.73 -6.56 -5.88
C ARG A 363 -17.58 -6.35 -7.40
N PRO A 364 -18.67 -6.41 -8.20
CA PRO A 364 -18.56 -6.09 -9.62
C PRO A 364 -18.14 -4.64 -9.82
N MET A 365 -17.18 -4.40 -10.70
CA MET A 365 -16.68 -3.08 -11.03
C MET A 365 -16.69 -2.87 -12.55
N ILE A 366 -17.23 -1.73 -13.00
CA ILE A 366 -17.19 -1.31 -14.42
C ILE A 366 -16.59 0.09 -14.51
N VAL A 367 -15.46 0.17 -15.22
CA VAL A 367 -14.83 1.42 -15.64
C VAL A 367 -15.03 1.57 -17.14
N ASP A 368 -15.33 2.79 -17.60
CA ASP A 368 -15.59 3.09 -19.00
C ASP A 368 -15.37 4.59 -19.28
N GLU A 369 -15.25 4.97 -20.55
CA GLU A 369 -15.03 6.35 -20.97
C GLU A 369 -16.15 6.87 -21.90
N LEU A 370 -16.48 8.15 -21.78
CA LEU A 370 -17.40 8.89 -22.64
C LEU A 370 -16.72 10.13 -23.19
N LEU A 371 -16.36 10.08 -24.47
CA LEU A 371 -15.77 11.19 -25.21
C LEU A 371 -16.86 12.10 -25.81
N LEU A 372 -16.80 13.39 -25.47
CA LEU A 372 -17.66 14.45 -26.00
C LEU A 372 -16.84 15.37 -26.91
N GLU A 373 -16.87 15.13 -28.23
CA GLU A 373 -16.14 15.96 -29.22
C GLU A 373 -17.00 17.05 -29.87
N LYS A 374 -18.24 16.71 -30.24
CA LYS A 374 -19.09 17.49 -31.15
C LYS A 374 -20.46 17.72 -30.52
N ILE A 375 -21.00 18.92 -30.71
CA ILE A 375 -22.32 19.30 -30.20
C ILE A 375 -23.38 18.83 -31.21
N PRO A 376 -24.42 18.08 -30.79
CA PRO A 376 -25.47 17.63 -31.70
C PRO A 376 -26.15 18.77 -32.46
N ARG A 377 -26.40 18.56 -33.77
CA ARG A 377 -27.09 19.55 -34.62
C ARG A 377 -28.49 19.83 -34.06
N GLY A 378 -28.82 21.12 -33.91
CA GLY A 378 -30.09 21.56 -33.32
C GLY A 378 -30.05 21.81 -31.80
N ALA A 379 -28.91 21.57 -31.15
CA ALA A 379 -28.70 21.95 -29.76
C ALA A 379 -28.85 23.46 -29.54
N LYS A 380 -29.50 23.85 -28.44
CA LYS A 380 -29.68 25.24 -28.02
C LYS A 380 -28.70 25.57 -26.91
N LYS A 381 -27.88 26.61 -27.09
CA LYS A 381 -26.96 27.06 -26.05
C LYS A 381 -27.72 27.74 -24.91
N ASP A 382 -27.56 27.24 -23.70
CA ASP A 382 -27.96 27.91 -22.46
C ASP A 382 -26.83 28.83 -22.02
N TYR A 383 -27.05 30.14 -22.15
CA TYR A 383 -26.07 31.17 -21.80
C TYR A 383 -25.86 31.33 -20.28
N THR A 384 -26.78 30.83 -19.44
CA THR A 384 -26.65 30.97 -17.97
C THR A 384 -25.66 29.97 -17.39
N ASN A 385 -25.63 28.75 -17.94
CA ASN A 385 -24.74 27.66 -17.52
C ASN A 385 -23.67 27.33 -18.58
N ASN A 386 -23.56 28.11 -19.65
CA ASN A 386 -22.66 27.87 -20.80
C ASN A 386 -22.62 26.38 -21.24
N ARG A 387 -23.81 25.75 -21.33
CA ARG A 387 -24.05 24.34 -21.66
C ARG A 387 -25.09 24.21 -22.77
N TYR A 388 -25.21 23.03 -23.37
CA TYR A 388 -26.10 22.80 -24.51
C TYR A 388 -27.31 21.96 -24.12
N LYS A 389 -28.49 22.39 -24.57
CA LYS A 389 -29.77 21.72 -24.37
C LYS A 389 -30.29 21.09 -25.66
N ASP A 390 -30.96 19.95 -25.53
CA ASP A 390 -31.65 19.27 -26.61
C ASP A 390 -32.94 20.00 -27.05
N VAL A 391 -33.72 19.38 -27.94
CA VAL A 391 -35.01 19.91 -28.39
C VAL A 391 -36.10 19.91 -27.31
N TYR A 392 -35.93 19.12 -26.25
CA TYR A 392 -36.86 18.95 -25.13
C TYR A 392 -36.52 19.87 -23.94
N GLY A 393 -35.32 20.48 -23.93
CA GLY A 393 -34.82 21.38 -22.90
C GLY A 393 -33.87 20.75 -21.88
N ASN A 394 -33.52 19.47 -22.05
CA ASN A 394 -32.57 18.74 -21.18
C ASN A 394 -31.14 19.03 -21.58
N PHE A 395 -30.20 19.04 -20.63
CA PHE A 395 -28.79 19.21 -20.95
C PHE A 395 -28.21 17.95 -21.63
N ILE A 396 -27.58 18.12 -22.79
CA ILE A 396 -27.18 17.02 -23.67
C ILE A 396 -26.09 16.12 -23.03
N ASP A 397 -25.10 16.73 -22.37
CA ASP A 397 -24.07 16.04 -21.60
C ASP A 397 -24.68 15.21 -20.45
N GLU A 398 -25.68 15.75 -19.75
CA GLU A 398 -26.39 15.02 -18.69
C GLU A 398 -27.11 13.78 -19.24
N VAL A 399 -27.83 13.92 -20.36
CA VAL A 399 -28.55 12.80 -21.01
C VAL A 399 -27.59 11.72 -21.53
N LEU A 400 -26.46 12.12 -22.13
CA LEU A 400 -25.46 11.16 -22.62
C LEU A 400 -24.77 10.41 -21.47
N ILE A 401 -24.46 11.11 -20.38
CA ILE A 401 -23.91 10.52 -19.16
C ILE A 401 -24.91 9.54 -18.53
N GLU A 402 -26.16 9.95 -18.33
CA GLU A 402 -27.18 9.08 -17.71
C GLU A 402 -27.45 7.82 -18.55
N LYS A 403 -27.45 7.93 -19.88
CA LYS A 403 -27.56 6.78 -20.78
C LYS A 403 -26.38 5.82 -20.61
N LYS A 404 -25.15 6.32 -20.63
CA LYS A 404 -23.92 5.51 -20.48
C LYS A 404 -23.83 4.86 -19.10
N LEU A 405 -24.22 5.58 -18.03
CA LEU A 405 -24.31 5.02 -16.68
C LEU A 405 -25.35 3.89 -16.61
N ALA A 406 -26.52 4.04 -17.23
CA ALA A 406 -27.53 2.97 -17.28
C ALA A 406 -27.02 1.73 -18.02
N GLU A 407 -26.27 1.90 -19.13
CA GLU A 407 -25.62 0.80 -19.86
C GLU A 407 -24.57 0.08 -18.99
N MET A 408 -23.72 0.82 -18.27
CA MET A 408 -22.70 0.26 -17.36
C MET A 408 -23.32 -0.48 -16.17
N ILE A 409 -24.38 0.07 -15.56
CA ILE A 409 -25.09 -0.56 -14.44
C ILE A 409 -25.75 -1.85 -14.92
N ALA A 410 -26.46 -1.84 -16.04
CA ALA A 410 -27.05 -3.05 -16.61
C ALA A 410 -26.00 -4.12 -16.96
N LYS A 411 -24.81 -3.72 -17.44
CA LYS A 411 -23.68 -4.65 -17.66
C LYS A 411 -23.20 -5.27 -16.35
N ALA A 412 -23.08 -4.49 -15.29
CA ALA A 412 -22.67 -4.97 -13.98
C ALA A 412 -23.70 -5.91 -13.33
N GLU A 413 -25.00 -5.58 -13.43
CA GLU A 413 -26.10 -6.40 -12.91
C GLU A 413 -26.21 -7.75 -13.64
N ASN A 414 -26.16 -7.73 -14.98
CA ASN A 414 -26.21 -8.96 -15.80
C ASN A 414 -24.98 -9.86 -15.61
N GLY A 415 -23.82 -9.29 -15.31
CA GLY A 415 -22.58 -10.01 -15.04
C GLY A 415 -22.41 -10.50 -13.60
N ARG A 416 -23.35 -10.18 -12.68
CA ARG A 416 -23.19 -10.41 -11.24
C ARG A 416 -23.37 -11.89 -10.85
N GLY A 417 -22.31 -12.49 -10.31
CA GLY A 417 -22.33 -13.81 -9.69
C GLY A 417 -23.19 -13.88 -8.42
N SER A 418 -23.65 -15.07 -8.06
CA SER A 418 -24.58 -15.27 -6.93
C SER A 418 -24.02 -14.83 -5.57
N ARG A 419 -22.71 -15.01 -5.34
CA ARG A 419 -21.97 -14.59 -4.13
C ARG A 419 -21.50 -13.14 -4.15
N GLN A 420 -21.56 -12.44 -5.28
CA GLN A 420 -21.05 -11.07 -5.39
C GLN A 420 -22.03 -10.05 -4.76
N PRO A 421 -21.54 -9.01 -4.08
CA PRO A 421 -22.35 -7.90 -3.58
C PRO A 421 -23.27 -7.28 -4.63
N ILE A 422 -24.46 -6.83 -4.20
CA ILE A 422 -25.54 -6.38 -5.10
C ILE A 422 -25.18 -5.08 -5.82
N LEU A 423 -24.78 -4.05 -5.08
CA LEU A 423 -24.48 -2.72 -5.63
C LEU A 423 -23.08 -2.70 -6.26
N PRO A 424 -22.91 -2.47 -7.58
CA PRO A 424 -21.61 -2.44 -8.23
C PRO A 424 -20.83 -1.16 -7.96
N LEU A 425 -19.52 -1.19 -8.22
CA LEU A 425 -18.68 -0.01 -8.37
C LEU A 425 -18.73 0.45 -9.84
N ILE A 426 -19.07 1.71 -10.08
CA ILE A 426 -19.17 2.26 -11.43
C ILE A 426 -18.25 3.49 -11.52
N ARG A 427 -17.46 3.62 -12.59
CA ARG A 427 -16.62 4.80 -12.84
C ARG A 427 -16.66 5.18 -14.31
N LEU A 428 -17.34 6.28 -14.61
CA LEU A 428 -17.39 6.86 -15.94
C LEU A 428 -16.45 8.07 -16.05
N LYS A 429 -15.42 7.94 -16.88
CA LYS A 429 -14.50 9.03 -17.26
C LYS A 429 -15.13 9.81 -18.41
N VAL A 430 -15.43 11.10 -18.22
CA VAL A 430 -16.07 11.95 -19.23
C VAL A 430 -15.05 12.95 -19.75
N LEU A 431 -14.68 12.81 -21.02
CA LEU A 431 -13.72 13.70 -21.68
C LEU A 431 -14.47 14.78 -22.48
N TYR A 432 -14.29 16.04 -22.08
CA TYR A 432 -14.76 17.21 -22.84
C TYR A 432 -13.62 17.66 -23.77
N GLU A 433 -13.76 17.36 -25.06
CA GLU A 433 -12.82 17.71 -26.13
C GLU A 433 -13.46 18.61 -27.20
N ASP A 434 -12.65 19.19 -28.08
CA ASP A 434 -13.08 19.99 -29.24
C ASP A 434 -14.20 21.01 -28.94
N GLU A 435 -15.41 20.83 -29.48
CA GLU A 435 -16.52 21.77 -29.32
C GLU A 435 -17.05 21.85 -27.87
N TRP A 436 -16.73 20.85 -27.05
CA TRP A 436 -17.07 20.77 -25.63
C TRP A 436 -15.99 21.31 -24.69
N ALA A 437 -14.76 21.58 -25.17
CA ALA A 437 -13.66 22.03 -24.32
C ALA A 437 -14.00 23.32 -23.52
N ASP A 438 -14.74 24.25 -24.14
CA ASP A 438 -15.15 25.53 -23.55
C ASP A 438 -16.52 25.48 -22.82
N VAL A 439 -17.15 24.31 -22.71
CA VAL A 439 -18.47 24.12 -22.05
C VAL A 439 -18.31 24.01 -20.53
N GLN A 440 -19.27 24.50 -19.73
CA GLN A 440 -19.21 24.27 -18.28
C GLN A 440 -19.37 22.77 -17.97
N THR A 441 -18.45 22.18 -17.20
CA THR A 441 -18.53 20.77 -16.79
C THR A 441 -19.72 20.52 -15.87
N ILE A 442 -20.22 19.29 -15.91
CA ILE A 442 -21.30 18.86 -15.03
C ILE A 442 -20.85 18.76 -13.55
N ASN A 443 -21.79 18.96 -12.62
CA ASN A 443 -21.54 18.67 -11.21
C ASN A 443 -21.69 17.16 -10.98
N THR A 444 -20.56 16.47 -10.79
CA THR A 444 -20.47 15.01 -10.62
C THR A 444 -21.26 14.53 -9.42
N ARG A 445 -21.09 15.15 -8.24
CA ARG A 445 -21.80 14.79 -6.99
C ARG A 445 -23.33 14.89 -7.15
N ARG A 446 -23.83 15.89 -7.88
CA ARG A 446 -25.28 16.07 -8.13
C ARG A 446 -25.87 14.95 -8.99
N ILE A 447 -25.12 14.39 -9.95
CA ILE A 447 -25.54 13.19 -10.67
C ILE A 447 -25.40 11.97 -9.77
N GLY A 448 -24.27 11.85 -9.07
CA GLY A 448 -23.98 10.74 -8.16
C GLY A 448 -25.08 10.46 -7.13
N ALA A 449 -25.64 11.51 -6.55
CA ALA A 449 -26.77 11.42 -5.62
C ALA A 449 -28.06 10.80 -6.22
N LYS A 450 -28.19 10.71 -7.55
CA LYS A 450 -29.31 10.00 -8.21
C LYS A 450 -29.16 8.47 -8.16
N TYR A 451 -27.97 7.96 -7.80
CA TYR A 451 -27.59 6.54 -7.84
C TYR A 451 -27.23 5.97 -6.45
N GLU A 452 -27.59 6.66 -5.36
CA GLU A 452 -27.22 6.29 -3.99
C GLU A 452 -27.65 4.86 -3.58
N ASP A 453 -28.85 4.44 -4.00
CA ASP A 453 -29.37 3.08 -3.78
C ASP A 453 -29.05 2.10 -4.93
N ILE A 454 -28.24 2.51 -5.93
CA ILE A 454 -27.99 1.76 -7.17
C ILE A 454 -26.51 1.35 -7.31
N VAL A 455 -25.57 2.16 -6.83
CA VAL A 455 -24.13 1.87 -6.88
C VAL A 455 -23.48 1.99 -5.51
N ALA A 456 -22.35 1.32 -5.30
CA ALA A 456 -21.61 1.36 -4.04
C ALA A 456 -20.77 2.63 -3.84
N ASN A 457 -20.54 3.41 -4.90
CA ASN A 457 -19.67 4.59 -4.91
C ASN A 457 -20.35 5.86 -5.52
N PRO A 458 -21.55 6.26 -5.06
CA PRO A 458 -22.34 7.31 -5.73
C PRO A 458 -21.60 8.65 -5.85
N LEU A 459 -20.80 9.03 -4.84
CA LEU A 459 -20.02 10.28 -4.87
C LEU A 459 -18.85 10.26 -5.87
N GLU A 460 -18.41 9.08 -6.30
CA GLU A 460 -17.19 8.84 -7.07
C GLU A 460 -17.50 8.26 -8.48
N ILE A 461 -18.78 8.14 -8.83
CA ILE A 461 -19.25 7.51 -10.08
C ILE A 461 -18.78 8.21 -11.36
N LEU A 462 -18.46 9.51 -11.29
CA LEU A 462 -18.06 10.33 -12.44
C LEU A 462 -16.71 11.02 -12.21
N MET A 463 -15.87 10.97 -13.23
CA MET A 463 -14.60 11.69 -13.32
C MET A 463 -14.63 12.54 -14.59
N VAL A 464 -14.51 13.86 -14.49
CA VAL A 464 -14.60 14.76 -15.66
C VAL A 464 -13.23 15.36 -15.94
N LYS A 465 -12.71 15.13 -17.15
CA LYS A 465 -11.49 15.77 -17.66
C LYS A 465 -11.86 16.70 -18.82
N LYS A 466 -11.18 17.85 -18.87
CA LYS A 466 -11.22 18.80 -19.99
C LYS A 466 -9.87 18.79 -20.67
N LYS A 467 -9.85 18.64 -21.99
CA LYS A 467 -8.61 18.70 -22.78
C LYS A 467 -8.59 20.03 -23.51
N THR A 468 -7.51 20.80 -23.31
CA THR A 468 -7.40 22.10 -23.96
C THR A 468 -6.60 21.97 -25.26
N ASN A 469 -6.84 22.86 -26.24
CA ASN A 469 -6.07 22.82 -27.48
C ASN A 469 -4.55 23.05 -27.28
N ARG A 470 -4.10 23.51 -26.10
CA ARG A 470 -2.67 23.56 -25.72
C ARG A 470 -2.04 22.17 -25.62
N ASP A 471 -2.81 21.15 -25.28
CA ASP A 471 -2.31 19.77 -25.10
C ASP A 471 -2.05 19.10 -26.46
N ARG A 472 -2.80 19.47 -27.52
CA ARG A 472 -2.51 19.05 -28.89
C ARG A 472 -1.17 19.60 -29.42
N THR A 473 -0.75 20.79 -29.01
CA THR A 473 0.58 21.32 -29.39
C THR A 473 1.76 20.64 -28.69
N LYS A 474 1.54 19.94 -27.56
CA LYS A 474 2.59 19.08 -26.95
C LYS A 474 2.79 17.78 -27.73
N LYS A 475 1.74 17.19 -28.32
CA LYS A 475 1.81 15.92 -29.09
C LYS A 475 2.75 15.90 -30.32
N THR A 476 3.45 16.98 -30.65
CA THR A 476 4.42 16.99 -31.77
C THR A 476 5.89 17.02 -31.31
N LYS A 477 6.15 17.09 -30.01
CA LYS A 477 7.47 16.87 -29.38
C LYS A 477 7.27 16.35 -27.97
N VAL A 478 7.86 15.18 -27.68
CA VAL A 478 7.62 14.34 -26.49
C VAL A 478 6.34 13.49 -26.64
N ASP A 479 6.46 12.41 -27.42
CA ASP A 479 5.81 11.15 -27.05
C ASP A 479 6.50 10.58 -25.79
N GLU A 480 5.81 9.70 -25.06
CA GLU A 480 6.17 9.23 -23.70
C GLU A 480 6.05 10.29 -22.57
N LEU A 481 4.94 11.02 -22.54
CA LEU A 481 4.37 11.50 -21.26
C LEU A 481 3.12 10.67 -20.95
N MET A 482 3.32 9.65 -20.10
CA MET A 482 2.25 8.82 -19.54
C MET A 482 1.32 9.63 -18.62
N ASP A 483 0.12 9.12 -18.38
CA ASP A 483 -0.94 9.79 -17.61
C ASP A 483 -0.46 10.38 -16.26
N ASP A 484 -0.76 11.66 -16.03
CA ASP A 484 -0.71 12.34 -14.71
C ASP A 484 -1.61 11.66 -13.65
N GLU A 485 -2.36 10.62 -14.04
CA GLU A 485 -3.34 9.88 -13.24
C GLU A 485 -2.72 8.73 -12.41
N ARG A 486 -1.39 8.53 -12.47
CA ARG A 486 -0.63 7.52 -11.67
C ARG A 486 0.18 8.10 -10.50
N LEU A 487 -0.18 9.27 -9.97
CA LEU A 487 0.15 9.61 -8.58
C LEU A 487 -0.66 8.69 -7.64
N GLY A 488 -0.06 7.55 -7.28
CA GLY A 488 -0.54 6.69 -6.20
C GLY A 488 -0.59 7.46 -4.87
N ASN A 489 -1.21 6.88 -3.84
CA ASN A 489 -1.43 7.52 -2.54
C ASN A 489 -0.13 8.12 -1.96
N VAL A 490 0.05 9.42 -2.17
CA VAL A 490 1.17 10.17 -1.58
C VAL A 490 0.86 10.30 -0.09
N SER A 491 1.48 9.45 0.72
CA SER A 491 1.45 9.58 2.18
C SER A 491 1.72 11.04 2.59
N SER A 492 1.01 11.52 3.61
CA SER A 492 1.18 12.89 4.14
C SER A 492 2.66 13.20 4.44
N SER A 493 3.42 12.20 4.90
CA SER A 493 4.86 12.29 5.16
C SER A 493 5.70 12.60 3.91
N ASN A 494 5.29 12.13 2.73
CA ASN A 494 5.99 12.38 1.47
C ASN A 494 5.68 13.79 0.91
N LEU A 495 4.52 14.35 1.23
CA LEU A 495 4.10 15.67 0.76
C LEU A 495 4.99 16.79 1.30
N GLN A 496 5.40 16.73 2.57
CA GLN A 496 6.35 17.68 3.15
C GLN A 496 7.71 17.63 2.42
N PHE A 497 8.22 16.43 2.10
CA PHE A 497 9.47 16.27 1.36
C PHE A 497 9.36 16.88 -0.05
N ILE A 498 8.30 16.55 -0.81
CA ILE A 498 8.06 17.06 -2.17
C ILE A 498 7.96 18.60 -2.18
N ILE A 499 7.28 19.19 -1.20
CA ILE A 499 7.16 20.66 -1.07
C ILE A 499 8.53 21.30 -0.79
N ASN A 500 9.32 20.71 0.11
CA ASN A 500 10.67 21.20 0.44
C ASN A 500 11.62 21.10 -0.76
N GLU A 501 11.66 19.95 -1.44
CA GLU A 501 12.47 19.68 -2.64
C GLU A 501 12.12 20.66 -3.77
N TYR A 502 10.83 20.78 -4.11
CA TYR A 502 10.34 21.70 -5.15
C TYR A 502 10.80 23.15 -4.92
N PHE A 503 10.67 23.68 -3.70
CA PHE A 503 11.09 25.05 -3.41
C PHE A 503 12.61 25.21 -3.19
N ALA A 504 13.36 24.13 -2.95
CA ALA A 504 14.81 24.16 -2.89
C ALA A 504 15.44 24.24 -4.29
N ASP A 505 14.88 23.52 -5.28
CA ASP A 505 15.43 23.49 -6.65
C ASP A 505 15.12 24.73 -7.48
N LEU A 506 14.15 25.55 -7.06
CA LEU A 506 13.84 26.82 -7.73
C LEU A 506 14.99 27.86 -7.61
N PRO A 507 15.16 28.74 -8.60
CA PRO A 507 16.07 29.89 -8.50
C PRO A 507 15.79 30.75 -7.26
N LEU A 508 16.82 31.34 -6.65
CA LEU A 508 16.71 32.07 -5.37
C LEU A 508 15.60 33.14 -5.37
N GLU A 509 15.35 33.81 -6.50
CA GLU A 509 14.27 34.77 -6.68
C GLU A 509 12.88 34.15 -6.45
N GLN A 510 12.65 32.94 -6.95
CA GLN A 510 11.37 32.23 -6.96
C GLN A 510 11.10 31.40 -5.68
N ARG A 511 12.12 31.13 -4.86
CA ARG A 511 11.92 30.44 -3.58
C ARG A 511 11.05 31.26 -2.61
N MET A 512 10.44 30.61 -1.63
CA MET A 512 9.63 31.33 -0.63
C MET A 512 10.50 32.17 0.33
N THR A 513 9.93 33.26 0.86
CA THR A 513 10.68 34.24 1.69
C THR A 513 10.11 34.38 3.11
N VAL A 514 8.78 34.48 3.28
CA VAL A 514 8.14 34.68 4.59
C VAL A 514 7.51 33.39 5.15
N LEU A 515 6.72 32.68 4.33
CA LEU A 515 6.15 31.38 4.67
C LEU A 515 7.08 30.29 4.13
N LYS A 516 7.74 29.52 4.99
CA LYS A 516 8.76 28.57 4.53
C LYS A 516 8.13 27.27 4.01
N PRO A 517 8.78 26.52 3.12
CA PRO A 517 8.27 25.24 2.63
C PRO A 517 7.91 24.24 3.74
N ALA A 518 8.71 24.19 4.81
CA ALA A 518 8.45 23.33 5.98
C ALA A 518 7.16 23.72 6.74
N ASP A 519 6.81 25.01 6.80
CA ASP A 519 5.54 25.46 7.41
C ASP A 519 4.33 25.00 6.57
N ILE A 520 4.48 25.01 5.24
CA ILE A 520 3.45 24.53 4.31
C ILE A 520 3.30 23.01 4.44
N GLY A 521 4.40 22.27 4.55
CA GLY A 521 4.38 20.82 4.82
C GLY A 521 3.64 20.48 6.12
N LYS A 522 4.01 21.11 7.25
CA LYS A 522 3.31 20.96 8.54
C LYS A 522 1.82 21.32 8.45
N ALA A 523 1.46 22.32 7.66
CA ALA A 523 0.07 22.68 7.44
C ALA A 523 -0.69 21.63 6.62
N VAL A 524 -0.07 21.07 5.57
CA VAL A 524 -0.66 19.99 4.74
C VAL A 524 -0.83 18.71 5.55
N GLU A 525 0.11 18.36 6.43
CA GLU A 525 -0.06 17.28 7.43
C GLU A 525 -1.29 17.54 8.32
N GLN A 526 -1.44 18.75 8.86
CA GLN A 526 -2.64 19.14 9.62
C GLN A 526 -3.94 19.12 8.79
N TYR A 527 -3.89 19.28 7.46
CA TYR A 527 -5.08 19.08 6.61
C TYR A 527 -5.35 17.60 6.31
N ALA A 528 -4.35 16.72 6.42
CA ALA A 528 -4.49 15.28 6.23
C ALA A 528 -5.03 14.58 7.50
N ASP A 529 -4.55 14.99 8.68
CA ASP A 529 -4.91 14.39 9.98
C ASP A 529 -6.29 14.85 10.53
N VAL A 530 -7.00 15.75 9.84
CA VAL A 530 -8.18 16.43 10.38
C VAL A 530 -9.50 15.75 9.99
N GLU A 531 -10.00 14.91 10.90
CA GLU A 531 -11.41 14.50 10.95
C GLU A 531 -12.34 15.64 11.45
N GLU A 532 -11.82 16.64 12.17
CA GLU A 532 -12.59 17.77 12.71
C GLU A 532 -12.52 19.07 11.88
N ASN A 533 -13.55 19.30 11.06
CA ASN A 533 -14.01 20.62 10.59
C ASN A 533 -12.91 21.61 10.11
N ILE A 534 -12.71 21.67 8.78
CA ILE A 534 -11.75 22.49 8.01
C ILE A 534 -11.47 23.91 8.56
N ALA A 535 -12.43 24.54 9.24
CA ALA A 535 -12.24 25.79 9.98
C ALA A 535 -11.08 25.75 11.01
N SER A 536 -10.83 24.61 11.66
CA SER A 536 -9.76 24.43 12.64
C SER A 536 -8.37 24.44 11.98
N ALA A 537 -8.17 23.63 10.94
CA ALA A 537 -6.95 23.61 10.13
C ALA A 537 -6.67 24.99 9.50
N ASN A 538 -7.71 25.65 8.95
CA ASN A 538 -7.60 27.02 8.44
C ASN A 538 -7.15 28.01 9.54
N ALA A 539 -7.63 27.87 10.78
CA ALA A 539 -7.22 28.73 11.89
C ALA A 539 -5.78 28.44 12.35
N GLY A 540 -5.36 27.17 12.36
CA GLY A 540 -3.99 26.75 12.64
C GLY A 540 -3.00 27.32 11.63
N PHE A 541 -3.28 27.17 10.33
CA PHE A 541 -2.47 27.75 9.25
C PHE A 541 -2.43 29.28 9.32
N GLN A 542 -3.57 29.95 9.54
CA GLN A 542 -3.60 31.41 9.72
C GLN A 542 -2.81 31.89 10.95
N LYS A 543 -2.76 31.09 12.02
CA LYS A 543 -1.94 31.38 13.21
C LYS A 543 -0.45 31.27 12.88
N SER A 544 -0.01 30.15 12.30
CA SER A 544 1.38 29.94 11.86
C SER A 544 1.86 31.04 10.91
N LEU A 545 1.05 31.41 9.91
CA LEU A 545 1.37 32.51 8.99
C LEU A 545 1.54 33.86 9.71
N LYS A 546 0.70 34.15 10.71
CA LYS A 546 0.85 35.37 11.53
C LYS A 546 2.13 35.33 12.37
N GLU A 547 2.46 34.20 12.96
CA GLU A 547 3.67 34.01 13.78
C GLU A 547 4.95 34.18 12.95
N GLN A 548 5.04 33.61 11.74
CA GLN A 548 6.19 33.84 10.83
C GLN A 548 6.29 35.31 10.37
N VAL A 549 5.15 35.99 10.11
CA VAL A 549 5.13 37.43 9.79
C VAL A 549 5.59 38.29 10.98
N GLU A 550 5.18 37.95 12.21
CA GLU A 550 5.59 38.62 13.44
C GLU A 550 7.11 38.43 13.69
N LEU A 551 7.61 37.21 13.51
CA LEU A 551 9.03 36.87 13.60
C LEU A 551 9.85 37.68 12.59
N MET A 552 9.42 37.71 11.31
CA MET A 552 10.09 38.48 10.25
C MET A 552 10.13 39.98 10.59
N ARG A 553 9.01 40.56 11.04
CA ARG A 553 8.96 41.96 11.49
C ARG A 553 9.90 42.23 12.67
N ASN A 554 9.98 41.32 13.63
CA ASN A 554 10.84 41.50 14.80
C ASN A 554 12.33 41.37 14.44
N THR A 555 12.70 40.50 13.50
CA THR A 555 14.06 40.44 12.94
C THR A 555 14.42 41.74 12.21
N LEU A 556 13.54 42.23 11.31
CA LEU A 556 13.74 43.51 10.62
C LEU A 556 13.81 44.72 11.59
N ARG A 557 13.05 44.69 12.69
CA ARG A 557 13.10 45.74 13.74
C ARG A 557 14.39 45.76 14.56
N LYS A 558 15.15 44.65 14.59
CA LYS A 558 16.48 44.60 15.25
C LYS A 558 17.59 45.17 14.36
N MET A 559 17.32 45.40 13.08
CA MET A 559 18.31 45.96 12.14
C MET A 559 18.47 47.48 12.36
N PRO A 560 19.68 48.03 12.18
CA PRO A 560 19.93 49.44 12.40
C PRO A 560 19.16 50.29 11.39
N ILE A 561 18.32 51.19 11.89
CA ILE A 561 17.58 52.15 11.06
C ILE A 561 18.56 53.24 10.61
N PRO A 562 18.78 53.45 9.29
CA PRO A 562 19.59 54.56 8.80
C PRO A 562 18.88 55.89 9.10
N ASN A 563 19.63 56.99 9.11
CA ASN A 563 19.02 58.31 9.29
C ASN A 563 18.31 58.71 7.98
N ILE A 564 16.98 58.81 8.01
CA ILE A 564 16.15 59.13 6.84
C ILE A 564 15.77 60.61 6.91
N GLU A 565 16.45 61.45 6.12
CA GLU A 565 16.17 62.89 6.03
C GLU A 565 15.57 63.30 4.68
N THR A 566 15.75 62.49 3.64
CA THR A 566 15.29 62.71 2.26
C THR A 566 14.51 61.52 1.70
N GLU A 567 13.86 61.72 0.54
CA GLU A 567 13.12 60.65 -0.15
C GLU A 567 14.05 59.64 -0.84
N ASP A 568 15.27 60.05 -1.22
CA ASP A 568 16.33 59.15 -1.69
C ASP A 568 16.86 58.23 -0.57
N ASP A 569 16.94 58.72 0.67
CA ASP A 569 17.28 57.89 1.84
C ASP A 569 16.19 56.83 2.11
N LEU A 570 14.92 57.17 1.86
CA LEU A 570 13.80 56.25 2.00
C LEU A 570 13.82 55.16 0.93
N GLU A 571 14.18 55.49 -0.31
CA GLU A 571 14.37 54.50 -1.38
C GLU A 571 15.56 53.57 -1.07
N THR A 572 16.68 54.15 -0.63
CA THR A 572 17.88 53.41 -0.17
C THR A 572 17.56 52.47 0.99
N PHE A 573 16.68 52.87 1.92
CA PHE A 573 16.22 52.05 3.02
C PHE A 573 15.32 50.88 2.58
N LYS A 574 14.46 51.07 1.57
CA LYS A 574 13.68 49.96 0.97
C LYS A 574 14.60 48.93 0.32
N ASP A 575 15.60 49.38 -0.43
CA ASP A 575 16.59 48.50 -1.06
C ASP A 575 17.40 47.72 -0.03
N MET A 576 17.74 48.36 1.11
CA MET A 576 18.38 47.68 2.23
C MET A 576 17.48 46.57 2.82
N ILE A 577 16.20 46.85 3.08
CA ILE A 577 15.23 45.84 3.55
C ILE A 577 15.08 44.70 2.52
N HIS A 578 15.02 45.00 1.23
CA HIS A 578 14.95 43.99 0.17
C HIS A 578 16.19 43.09 0.15
N LYS A 579 17.37 43.68 0.30
CA LYS A 579 18.63 42.95 0.42
C LYS A 579 18.67 42.08 1.67
N ASP A 580 18.31 42.63 2.83
CA ASP A 580 18.28 41.91 4.11
C ASP A 580 17.30 40.72 4.07
N LEU A 581 16.15 40.86 3.39
CA LEU A 581 15.23 39.75 3.14
C LEU A 581 15.83 38.68 2.21
N ILE A 582 16.60 39.08 1.19
CA ILE A 582 17.31 38.14 0.30
C ILE A 582 18.43 37.41 1.05
N ASP A 583 19.19 38.09 1.90
CA ASP A 583 20.27 37.52 2.69
C ASP A 583 19.72 36.56 3.77
N LEU A 584 18.62 36.93 4.45
CA LEU A 584 17.88 36.03 5.35
C LEU A 584 17.38 34.78 4.61
N LYS A 585 16.73 34.96 3.45
CA LYS A 585 16.24 33.87 2.59
C LYS A 585 17.38 32.94 2.17
N LYS A 586 18.50 33.50 1.73
CA LYS A 586 19.69 32.76 1.33
C LYS A 586 20.24 31.93 2.50
N SER A 587 20.41 32.53 3.68
CA SER A 587 20.90 31.83 4.87
C SER A 587 20.02 30.64 5.30
N TYR A 588 18.69 30.74 5.12
CA TYR A 588 17.76 29.65 5.44
C TYR A 588 17.91 28.45 4.50
N TYR A 589 17.97 28.68 3.18
CA TYR A 589 18.15 27.59 2.21
C TYR A 589 19.59 27.04 2.21
N GLU A 590 20.60 27.84 2.54
CA GLU A 590 21.98 27.36 2.73
C GLU A 590 22.07 26.45 3.96
N LYS A 591 21.56 26.86 5.12
CA LYS A 591 21.49 26.01 6.33
C LYS A 591 20.65 24.74 6.12
N SER A 592 19.57 24.82 5.34
CA SER A 592 18.78 23.63 4.98
C SER A 592 19.56 22.67 4.08
N LYS A 593 20.39 23.18 3.16
CA LYS A 593 21.23 22.36 2.28
C LYS A 593 22.41 21.74 3.03
N GLU A 594 23.06 22.47 3.94
CA GLU A 594 24.09 21.91 4.83
C GLU A 594 23.50 20.84 5.77
N GLY A 595 22.26 21.02 6.24
CA GLY A 595 21.54 19.99 6.99
C GLY A 595 21.20 18.73 6.18
N LEU A 596 20.99 18.86 4.86
CA LEU A 596 20.80 17.73 3.94
C LEU A 596 22.11 17.04 3.58
N GLU A 597 23.21 17.79 3.42
CA GLU A 597 24.53 17.23 3.09
C GLU A 597 25.18 16.51 4.28
N ASN A 598 25.05 17.02 5.52
CA ASN A 598 25.58 16.34 6.71
C ASN A 598 24.78 15.09 7.13
N VAL A 599 23.55 14.90 6.61
CA VAL A 599 22.76 13.67 6.82
C VAL A 599 22.99 12.64 5.69
N ALA A 600 23.75 13.00 4.65
CA ALA A 600 24.14 12.03 3.62
C ALA A 600 25.22 11.02 4.10
N GLU A 601 25.79 11.20 5.29
CA GLU A 601 26.82 10.32 5.87
C GLU A 601 26.40 9.54 7.13
N ASP A 602 25.26 9.85 7.78
CA ASP A 602 24.73 9.14 8.97
C ASP A 602 23.19 8.96 8.90
N ASP A 603 22.69 7.76 9.22
CA ASP A 603 21.32 7.29 8.89
C ASP A 603 20.19 7.77 9.82
N ASP A 604 19.06 8.12 9.18
CA ASP A 604 17.65 7.93 9.59
C ASP A 604 17.27 7.89 11.08
N ARG A 605 16.97 9.07 11.63
CA ARG A 605 15.75 9.39 12.44
C ARG A 605 15.67 10.88 12.80
N ASP A 606 16.81 11.58 12.80
CA ASP A 606 16.92 12.96 13.25
C ASP A 606 16.63 14.03 12.18
N LEU A 607 16.01 13.70 11.03
CA LEU A 607 15.67 14.74 10.03
C LEU A 607 14.61 15.72 10.55
N MET A 608 13.52 15.24 11.16
CA MET A 608 12.55 16.13 11.83
C MET A 608 13.17 16.84 13.05
N ALA A 609 14.03 16.15 13.81
CA ALA A 609 14.70 16.73 14.96
C ALA A 609 15.65 17.87 14.51
N SER A 610 16.42 17.69 13.45
CA SER A 610 17.39 18.65 12.91
C SER A 610 16.74 19.85 12.23
N PHE A 611 15.61 19.70 11.53
CA PHE A 611 14.83 20.87 11.10
C PHE A 611 14.28 21.68 12.30
N SER A 612 13.83 21.00 13.37
CA SER A 612 13.42 21.68 14.61
C SER A 612 14.59 22.28 15.40
N MET A 613 15.77 21.64 15.36
CA MET A 613 16.98 22.16 15.99
C MET A 613 17.54 23.34 15.20
N ALA A 614 17.49 23.33 13.87
CA ALA A 614 17.84 24.49 13.06
C ALA A 614 16.93 25.69 13.37
N GLU A 615 15.62 25.49 13.52
CA GLU A 615 14.70 26.54 14.03
C GLU A 615 15.08 27.01 15.44
N ASN A 616 15.42 26.10 16.37
CA ASN A 616 15.78 26.45 17.74
C ASN A 616 17.17 27.10 17.88
N SER A 617 18.17 26.70 17.10
CA SER A 617 19.52 27.29 17.07
C SER A 617 19.49 28.72 16.54
N ILE A 618 18.69 28.98 15.49
CA ILE A 618 18.45 30.35 15.00
C ILE A 618 17.83 31.25 16.09
N ASN A 619 16.99 30.68 16.97
CA ASN A 619 16.41 31.41 18.09
C ASN A 619 17.37 31.57 19.29
N GLN A 620 18.24 30.60 19.57
CA GLN A 620 19.18 30.65 20.70
C GLN A 620 20.39 31.57 20.46
N GLU A 621 20.91 31.66 19.23
CA GLU A 621 22.06 32.54 18.90
C GLU A 621 21.76 34.04 19.14
N GLN A 622 20.48 34.44 19.21
CA GLN A 622 20.07 35.84 19.44
C GLN A 622 19.81 36.23 20.92
N MET A 623 20.11 35.37 21.91
CA MET A 623 19.86 35.69 23.33
C MET A 623 21.09 35.70 24.28
N ASN A 624 22.28 35.30 23.83
CA ASN A 624 23.46 35.22 24.70
C ASN A 624 24.36 36.47 24.71
N THR A 625 23.82 37.62 25.15
CA THR A 625 24.62 38.73 25.70
C THR A 625 23.86 39.55 26.76
N VAL A 626 23.90 39.16 28.03
CA VAL A 626 24.09 40.01 29.24
C VAL A 626 24.34 39.06 30.43
N SER A 627 25.34 39.36 31.25
CA SER A 627 25.62 38.67 32.52
C SER A 627 25.40 39.60 33.72
N SER A 628 24.68 39.16 34.76
CA SER A 628 25.09 39.27 36.18
C SER A 628 23.95 38.92 37.15
N ASP A 629 24.35 38.39 38.30
CA ASP A 629 23.63 38.18 39.58
C ASP A 629 22.51 39.18 39.92
N ASP A 630 21.43 38.76 40.59
CA ASP A 630 21.40 38.71 42.08
C ASP A 630 20.14 38.00 42.64
N SER A 631 19.99 37.98 43.98
CA SER A 631 19.04 37.17 44.75
C SER A 631 17.65 37.78 45.05
N ASP A 632 16.80 36.92 45.63
CA ASP A 632 15.80 37.19 46.70
C ASP A 632 14.27 37.19 46.47
N VAL A 633 13.66 36.76 47.59
CA VAL A 633 12.30 36.38 47.98
C VAL A 633 11.29 37.57 48.06
N ILE A 634 9.99 37.25 48.28
CA ILE A 634 8.83 38.05 48.77
C ILE A 634 7.74 38.18 47.66
N VAL A 635 6.52 37.62 47.72
CA VAL A 635 5.38 37.56 48.69
C VAL A 635 4.34 38.71 48.52
N SER A 636 3.05 38.33 48.62
CA SER A 636 1.79 39.09 48.86
C SER A 636 1.07 39.90 47.74
N ASP A 637 -0.12 39.39 47.39
CA ASP A 637 -1.48 39.97 47.56
C ASP A 637 -1.93 41.29 46.90
N HIS A 638 -3.04 41.22 46.14
CA HIS A 638 -4.40 41.74 46.47
C HIS A 638 -5.37 41.40 45.29
N GLU A 639 -6.48 40.67 45.47
CA GLU A 639 -7.84 41.13 45.88
C GLU A 639 -8.57 41.96 44.79
N ASP A 640 -9.88 41.81 44.49
CA ASP A 640 -10.97 41.08 45.18
C ASP A 640 -12.24 40.83 44.29
N ILE A 641 -13.33 40.38 44.93
CA ILE A 641 -14.79 40.45 44.56
C ILE A 641 -15.46 39.15 44.00
N ALA A 642 -16.04 38.39 44.94
CA ALA A 642 -17.28 37.59 44.79
C ALA A 642 -18.43 38.32 45.58
N PRO A 643 -19.66 37.80 45.94
CA PRO A 643 -20.23 36.42 46.02
C PRO A 643 -21.72 36.39 45.47
N PRO A 644 -22.77 35.66 45.98
CA PRO A 644 -22.96 34.53 46.95
C PRO A 644 -23.76 33.29 46.41
N LYS A 645 -23.50 32.01 46.81
CA LYS A 645 -23.68 31.23 48.08
C LYS A 645 -25.11 30.76 48.49
N LYS A 646 -25.28 29.43 48.64
CA LYS A 646 -26.14 28.65 49.60
C LYS A 646 -25.51 27.24 49.79
N THR A 647 -24.89 26.82 50.92
CA THR A 647 -25.43 26.21 52.19
C THR A 647 -26.12 24.83 52.02
N THR A 648 -25.93 23.73 52.80
CA THR A 648 -25.27 23.45 54.13
C THR A 648 -25.28 21.93 54.51
N ARG A 649 -24.57 21.53 55.61
CA ARG A 649 -24.56 20.23 56.40
C ARG A 649 -23.58 19.12 55.94
N GLY A 650 -22.92 18.32 56.80
CA GLY A 650 -22.70 18.41 58.26
C GLY A 650 -22.21 17.11 58.99
N ARG A 651 -21.09 17.19 59.73
CA ARG A 651 -20.58 16.37 60.89
C ARG A 651 -20.60 14.81 60.90
N GLY A 652 -19.44 14.20 61.20
CA GLY A 652 -19.27 12.84 61.77
C GLY A 652 -17.83 12.59 62.29
N ARG A 653 -17.61 11.80 63.35
CA ARG A 653 -16.31 11.57 64.04
C ARG A 653 -15.89 10.08 64.02
N GLY A 654 -14.59 9.80 64.02
CA GLY A 654 -13.99 8.51 64.41
C GLY A 654 -12.48 8.64 64.72
N ARG A 655 -11.97 7.97 65.77
CA ARG A 655 -10.57 8.00 66.24
C ARG A 655 -10.00 6.57 66.32
N GLY A 656 -8.69 6.39 66.15
CA GLY A 656 -7.99 5.15 66.55
C GLY A 656 -6.46 5.18 66.28
N ALA A 657 -5.66 5.29 67.34
CA ALA A 657 -4.24 4.89 67.37
C ALA A 657 -4.16 3.37 67.75
N ALA A 658 -3.04 2.63 67.94
CA ALA A 658 -1.60 2.86 68.12
C ALA A 658 -0.88 1.46 67.97
N SER A 659 0.44 1.23 67.95
CA SER A 659 1.69 1.97 67.65
C SER A 659 2.90 1.00 67.81
N THR A 660 4.11 1.40 67.36
CA THR A 660 5.45 0.81 67.74
C THR A 660 5.74 -0.64 67.28
N SER A 661 6.98 -1.09 67.02
CA SER A 661 8.32 -0.74 67.55
C SER A 661 9.41 -0.85 66.47
N THR A 662 10.29 0.14 66.27
CA THR A 662 11.66 0.28 66.83
C THR A 662 12.56 -0.98 66.89
N ARG A 663 13.59 -1.04 66.04
CA ARG A 663 15.01 -1.09 66.49
C ARG A 663 15.98 -0.65 65.38
N ALA A 664 17.05 0.05 65.74
CA ALA A 664 18.06 0.58 64.83
C ALA A 664 19.46 0.02 65.13
N THR A 665 20.45 0.44 64.31
CA THR A 665 21.91 0.23 64.44
C THR A 665 22.41 -1.15 63.94
N ASN A 666 23.59 -1.29 63.30
CA ASN A 666 24.68 -0.30 63.08
C ASN A 666 25.68 -0.67 61.96
N LYS A 667 26.52 0.33 61.60
CA LYS A 667 27.89 0.26 61.02
C LYS A 667 28.12 -0.02 59.52
N LYS A 668 28.64 1.03 58.87
CA LYS A 668 29.58 0.98 57.72
C LYS A 668 30.88 0.22 58.08
N LYS A 669 31.55 -0.34 57.07
CA LYS A 669 33.00 -0.14 56.86
C LYS A 669 33.37 -0.31 55.38
N THR A 670 34.38 0.43 54.95
CA THR A 670 34.87 0.53 53.56
C THR A 670 36.33 0.08 53.43
N TYR A 671 36.73 -0.15 52.17
CA TYR A 671 38.06 -0.02 51.56
C TYR A 671 39.01 -1.22 51.39
N ASN A 672 39.51 -1.29 50.14
CA ASN A 672 40.77 -1.81 49.59
C ASN A 672 40.99 -3.34 49.63
N PHE A 673 41.61 -3.94 48.60
CA PHE A 673 42.29 -3.38 47.41
C PHE A 673 41.50 -3.57 46.12
#